data_AF-A0ABC8AYN4-F1
#
_entry.id   AF-A0ABC8AYN4-F1
#
_cell.length_a   1.000
_cell.length_b   1.000
_cell.length_c   1.000
_cell.angle_alpha   90.00
_cell.angle_beta   90.00
_cell.angle_gamma   90.00
#
_symmetry.space_group_name_H-M   'P 1'
#
loop_
_entity.id
_entity.type
_entity.pdbx_description
1 polymer ?
#
loop_
_entity_poly.entity_id
_entity_poly.type
_entity_poly.pdbx_seq_one_letter_code
_entity_poly.pdbx_strand_id
1 'polypeptide(L)'
;MIDLVNAEAAVRHWLIEPSADSGIQLADEADGWEFRGYRELADQVWSIAALLRAGGLGSGDGACVIMPTGFPCVSAFYAVWACGGVFTPVAPPMFGDLEQIVAHIAGILEQAAPRLVVTSPEFETFVRAAAVAAGRTDEPVVVDAATLPPAPAVRELAPVAEVALLQFTSGSSGSPRGVRVSWGNLANNIDMIARLIDWRAGETMVSWLPLYHDMGLVGAFLTAVTNQAPLYLMRPDQFVRDPIRWLRAMTHAQHAPSPSFALGYVAHRVRPEDIADLDLSGWRTLAIGSEPVEVADLQSFVKLTGPQGFSMGSFTLAYGLAEATLMVTSSPTRRPITALRLDNPNLRFGEPVPVLEEAFLDDAHRVEGAGWITGLGFSTPESTVTVVDDEGRELPDGVLGEMVVTGDSVALGYSGTPSATSSTRIENGRLYSGDAGFLYRGEVFVLGRMGTSLKVRGRSVFMEDIESRVAQETGLTKGKLAAVGFSDAGEQGVVLFAETAAGDWIAEARAIIGGHLGPAQTVHIVTGPRGLIRRTSSGKPRRRHMWQQLRDSKLAGAVVHSAEDEPETAVRTPGLPADRLKRLLDAALETVTVPADAAVLFEGSLAEGFGNAGSDIDFLVVAPGSGELPTLPTLLFLDGRRVEVRTRSAAQIRRQFEQVLAAPDEDVLNRCQRFLRATVLVPGTVDLHELRALVPDDAFAARLGAWWTARARHALRYAIALRAFGSHTEALAWAEDGLLQAVKGRLAHRGETYLETKWLPRQLARVEPDSLIERYRALTEATPDQTDTGVEPHGGAESGEHPAGTYSTTVDSVPDAAESAADRDDSVGAIFGAKRVPRGSALLELATELGVDGVEDDPHAVIFTRQAGVTTWPLAGRLHVLRSGGEVFVLSEQGARAWRSVVFRQSIRDVVARASGDIGAELAEFVRLGLVGLQWRGGEVLEPALAMCKPVQPYTPVPAVTTPALGLTGAAGGEGIATLSPLPAGRFIGCGLNLVWSNVVLENAREDLVGAVKDGQGGVADIAAHRLVAMSVRVLLSAFGIHPLPADVDPVGTVARLLPGSAPDRDGLIAALESAVRVRFSRTLRNGGDALDDLATVDTVVTAVRRLTAVAGAGREFPASFDSREQWQRTLTLGYDWLRLAGYLDASLPLDEARDLLASGGQQPHLRESEQS
;
A
#
# COMPACT_ATOMS: atom_id res chain seq x y z
N MET A 1 27.44 2.53 -16.40
CA MET A 1 27.42 3.83 -15.71
C MET A 1 27.73 4.89 -16.74
N ILE A 2 26.75 5.76 -16.96
CA ILE A 2 26.76 6.81 -17.98
C ILE A 2 27.61 7.99 -17.48
N ASP A 3 28.47 8.54 -18.34
CA ASP A 3 29.21 9.77 -18.05
C ASP A 3 28.27 10.99 -18.26
N LEU A 4 27.72 11.52 -17.16
CA LEU A 4 26.77 12.64 -17.18
C LEU A 4 27.39 13.97 -17.65
N VAL A 5 28.71 14.05 -17.82
CA VAL A 5 29.41 15.24 -18.34
C VAL A 5 29.08 15.50 -19.81
N ASN A 6 28.61 14.48 -20.55
CA ASN A 6 28.20 14.61 -21.95
C ASN A 6 26.91 13.81 -22.24
N ALA A 7 25.78 14.31 -21.74
CA ALA A 7 24.47 13.64 -21.75
C ALA A 7 24.00 13.13 -23.12
N GLU A 8 24.28 13.85 -24.21
CA GLU A 8 23.94 13.39 -25.57
C GLU A 8 24.78 12.18 -26.01
N ALA A 9 26.07 12.18 -25.67
CA ALA A 9 26.97 11.08 -26.00
C ALA A 9 26.56 9.82 -25.26
N ALA A 10 26.14 9.96 -24.00
CA ALA A 10 25.62 8.85 -23.21
C ALA A 10 24.49 8.09 -23.92
N VAL A 11 23.59 8.80 -24.61
CA VAL A 11 22.40 8.21 -25.24
C VAL A 11 22.68 7.68 -26.66
N ARG A 12 23.51 8.39 -27.45
CA ARG A 12 23.65 8.13 -28.91
C ARG A 12 25.04 7.68 -29.37
N HIS A 13 26.05 7.62 -28.49
CA HIS A 13 27.42 7.25 -28.89
C HIS A 13 27.55 5.82 -29.41
N TRP A 14 26.68 4.91 -28.97
CA TRP A 14 26.64 3.53 -29.48
C TRP A 14 26.44 3.44 -31.00
N LEU A 15 25.91 4.49 -31.65
CA LEU A 15 25.80 4.57 -33.12
C LEU A 15 27.14 4.64 -33.85
N ILE A 16 28.19 5.10 -33.16
CA ILE A 16 29.56 5.18 -33.68
C ILE A 16 30.32 3.89 -33.34
N GLU A 17 30.13 3.38 -32.13
CA GLU A 17 30.78 2.16 -31.64
C GLU A 17 29.76 1.08 -31.25
N PRO A 18 29.03 0.50 -32.23
CA PRO A 18 28.02 -0.51 -31.95
C PRO A 18 28.66 -1.84 -31.56
N SER A 19 28.14 -2.43 -30.50
CA SER A 19 28.52 -3.75 -29.99
C SER A 19 28.41 -4.82 -31.09
N ALA A 20 29.41 -5.70 -31.13
CA ALA A 20 29.44 -6.81 -32.07
C ALA A 20 28.59 -8.00 -31.61
N ASP A 21 28.38 -8.11 -30.30
CA ASP A 21 27.99 -9.36 -29.64
C ASP A 21 26.56 -9.33 -29.08
N SER A 22 25.80 -8.26 -29.35
CA SER A 22 24.44 -8.05 -28.81
C SER A 22 23.54 -7.35 -29.83
N GLY A 23 22.23 -7.35 -29.55
CA GLY A 23 21.23 -6.81 -30.45
C GLY A 23 19.80 -6.94 -29.93
N ILE A 24 18.84 -6.78 -30.83
CA ILE A 24 17.41 -6.82 -30.56
C ILE A 24 16.82 -8.08 -31.17
N GLN A 25 16.01 -8.80 -30.39
CA GLN A 25 15.15 -9.90 -30.82
C GLN A 25 13.76 -9.32 -31.08
N LEU A 26 13.33 -9.29 -32.34
CA LEU A 26 12.01 -8.80 -32.73
C LEU A 26 11.03 -9.94 -32.90
N ALA A 27 9.83 -9.76 -32.38
CA ALA A 27 8.74 -10.72 -32.55
C ALA A 27 8.21 -10.74 -33.99
N ASP A 28 8.33 -11.88 -34.67
CA ASP A 28 7.70 -12.11 -35.98
C ASP A 28 6.18 -12.45 -35.86
N GLU A 29 5.49 -12.50 -37.00
CA GLU A 29 4.07 -12.85 -37.10
C GLU A 29 3.77 -14.34 -36.92
N ALA A 30 4.78 -15.21 -37.06
CA ALA A 30 4.72 -16.67 -36.95
C ALA A 30 5.05 -17.17 -35.52
N ASP A 31 5.00 -16.28 -34.54
CA ASP A 31 5.23 -16.53 -33.12
C ASP A 31 6.70 -16.90 -32.76
N GLY A 32 7.68 -16.55 -33.61
CA GLY A 32 9.13 -16.73 -33.43
C GLY A 32 9.92 -15.43 -33.17
N TRP A 33 11.23 -15.51 -32.94
CA TRP A 33 12.07 -14.33 -32.66
C TRP A 33 13.14 -14.14 -33.74
N GLU A 34 13.24 -12.93 -34.29
CA GLU A 34 14.26 -12.55 -35.27
C GLU A 34 15.35 -11.71 -34.60
N PHE A 35 16.57 -12.23 -34.51
CA PHE A 35 17.71 -11.50 -33.97
C PHE A 35 18.30 -10.52 -34.99
N ARG A 36 18.54 -9.28 -34.55
CA ARG A 36 19.18 -8.20 -35.32
C ARG A 36 20.25 -7.51 -34.49
N GLY A 37 21.49 -7.53 -34.97
CA GLY A 37 22.65 -7.03 -34.22
C GLY A 37 22.73 -5.50 -34.16
N TYR A 38 23.37 -4.94 -33.14
CA TYR A 38 23.53 -3.48 -33.02
C TYR A 38 24.31 -2.84 -34.16
N ARG A 39 25.25 -3.56 -34.79
CA ARG A 39 25.92 -3.08 -36.02
C ARG A 39 24.96 -2.88 -37.17
N GLU A 40 24.06 -3.84 -37.37
CA GLU A 40 23.04 -3.77 -38.40
C GLU A 40 22.04 -2.64 -38.10
N LEU A 41 21.68 -2.47 -36.82
CA LEU A 41 20.82 -1.37 -36.39
C LEU A 41 21.48 -0.02 -36.67
N ALA A 42 22.75 0.14 -36.30
CA ALA A 42 23.50 1.36 -36.59
C ALA A 42 23.61 1.63 -38.10
N ASP A 43 23.85 0.59 -38.92
CA ASP A 43 23.89 0.73 -40.38
C ASP A 43 22.54 1.23 -40.93
N GLN A 44 21.43 0.64 -40.51
CA GLN A 44 20.10 1.09 -40.93
C GLN A 44 19.77 2.50 -40.41
N VAL A 45 20.19 2.85 -39.19
CA VAL A 45 20.10 4.22 -38.66
C VAL A 45 20.82 5.20 -39.59
N TRP A 46 22.04 4.89 -40.03
CA TRP A 46 22.81 5.77 -40.91
C TRP A 46 22.22 5.87 -42.34
N SER A 47 21.65 4.78 -42.85
CA SER A 47 20.89 4.79 -44.11
C SER A 47 19.66 5.71 -44.03
N ILE A 48 18.87 5.60 -42.95
CA ILE A 48 17.70 6.45 -42.75
C ILE A 48 18.13 7.89 -42.48
N ALA A 49 19.19 8.13 -41.71
CA ALA A 49 19.69 9.47 -41.44
C ALA A 49 20.10 10.20 -42.73
N ALA A 50 20.69 9.51 -43.71
CA ALA A 50 20.98 10.08 -45.01
C ALA A 50 19.70 10.53 -45.76
N LEU A 51 18.65 9.70 -45.70
CA LEU A 51 17.32 10.04 -46.26
C LEU A 51 16.70 11.26 -45.55
N LEU A 52 16.74 11.31 -44.22
CA LEU A 52 16.21 12.42 -43.43
C LEU A 52 16.98 13.73 -43.69
N ARG A 53 18.31 13.68 -43.82
CA ARG A 53 19.13 14.85 -44.19
C ARG A 53 18.80 15.34 -45.60
N ALA A 54 18.59 14.42 -46.56
CA ALA A 54 18.15 14.77 -47.91
C ALA A 54 16.75 15.40 -47.92
N GLY A 55 15.86 14.97 -47.01
CA GLY A 55 14.58 15.63 -46.72
C GLY A 55 14.72 17.00 -46.02
N GLY A 56 15.92 17.37 -45.61
CA GLY A 56 16.22 18.67 -45.00
C GLY A 56 15.99 18.73 -43.49
N LEU A 57 16.16 17.61 -42.78
CA LEU A 57 16.24 17.57 -41.31
C LEU A 57 17.63 17.98 -40.82
N GLY A 58 17.71 18.98 -39.96
CA GLY A 58 18.94 19.44 -39.32
C GLY A 58 18.87 19.44 -37.78
N SER A 59 19.89 20.06 -37.18
CA SER A 59 20.01 20.20 -35.73
C SER A 59 18.86 21.04 -35.16
N GLY A 60 18.18 20.51 -34.14
CA GLY A 60 17.06 21.17 -33.47
C GLY A 60 15.71 21.10 -34.22
N ASP A 61 15.68 20.60 -35.45
CA ASP A 61 14.44 20.40 -36.19
C ASP A 61 13.64 19.23 -35.61
N GLY A 62 12.32 19.39 -35.46
CA GLY A 62 11.44 18.31 -35.00
C GLY A 62 11.15 17.28 -36.10
N ALA A 63 11.09 16.00 -35.75
CA ALA A 63 10.59 14.95 -36.63
C ALA A 63 9.56 14.08 -35.90
N CYS A 64 8.35 13.98 -36.46
CA CYS A 64 7.33 13.06 -35.98
C CYS A 64 7.50 11.72 -36.69
N VAL A 65 7.62 10.63 -35.92
CA VAL A 65 7.74 9.28 -36.46
C VAL A 65 6.45 8.50 -36.18
N ILE A 66 5.75 8.12 -37.25
CA ILE A 66 4.48 7.40 -37.22
C ILE A 66 4.70 6.06 -37.95
N MET A 67 5.13 5.04 -37.22
CA MET A 67 5.51 3.73 -37.79
C MET A 67 5.10 2.60 -36.84
N PRO A 68 4.81 1.39 -37.34
CA PRO A 68 4.58 0.24 -36.47
C PRO A 68 5.87 -0.11 -35.74
N THR A 69 5.77 -0.62 -34.52
CA THR A 69 6.96 -1.08 -33.80
C THR A 69 7.61 -2.25 -34.57
N GLY A 70 8.88 -2.06 -34.93
CA GLY A 70 9.66 -2.97 -35.77
C GLY A 70 11.04 -2.37 -36.09
N PHE A 71 11.90 -3.12 -36.77
CA PHE A 71 13.30 -2.72 -37.01
C PHE A 71 13.46 -1.35 -37.70
N PRO A 72 12.68 -1.01 -38.75
CA PRO A 72 12.76 0.31 -39.39
C PRO A 72 12.32 1.45 -38.48
N CYS A 73 11.32 1.21 -37.63
CA CYS A 73 10.79 2.20 -36.69
C CYS A 73 11.83 2.57 -35.62
N VAL A 74 12.44 1.56 -34.97
CA VAL A 74 13.49 1.78 -33.97
C VAL A 74 14.73 2.43 -34.58
N SER A 75 15.06 2.08 -35.83
CA SER A 75 16.14 2.73 -36.60
C SER A 75 15.82 4.20 -36.91
N ALA A 76 14.58 4.51 -37.28
CA ALA A 76 14.14 5.88 -37.58
C ALA A 76 14.24 6.80 -36.35
N PHE A 77 13.95 6.30 -35.14
CA PHE A 77 14.08 7.08 -33.91
C PHE A 77 15.51 7.58 -33.70
N TYR A 78 16.49 6.68 -33.78
CA TYR A 78 17.90 7.04 -33.66
C TYR A 78 18.43 7.79 -34.88
N ALA A 79 17.84 7.61 -36.07
CA ALA A 79 18.21 8.38 -37.26
C ALA A 79 17.86 9.86 -37.11
N VAL A 80 16.72 10.19 -36.49
CA VAL A 80 16.38 11.58 -36.14
C VAL A 80 17.46 12.19 -35.24
N TRP A 81 17.88 11.46 -34.20
CA TRP A 81 18.95 11.91 -33.30
C TRP A 81 20.35 11.95 -33.94
N ALA A 82 20.64 11.08 -34.90
CA ALA A 82 21.86 11.13 -35.69
C ALA A 82 21.92 12.40 -36.57
N CYS A 83 20.77 12.92 -36.98
CA CYS A 83 20.62 14.22 -37.64
C CYS A 83 20.59 15.41 -36.68
N GLY A 84 20.65 15.18 -35.36
CA GLY A 84 20.58 16.23 -34.34
C GLY A 84 19.17 16.78 -34.12
N GLY A 85 18.14 16.14 -34.69
CA GLY A 85 16.75 16.56 -34.61
C GLY A 85 16.07 16.18 -33.29
N VAL A 86 14.91 16.76 -33.04
CA VAL A 86 14.05 16.47 -31.89
C VAL A 86 13.08 15.36 -32.26
N PHE A 87 13.21 14.24 -31.58
CA PHE A 87 12.38 13.06 -31.83
C PHE A 87 10.98 13.21 -31.21
N THR A 88 9.94 12.90 -31.98
CA THR A 88 8.55 12.86 -31.50
C THR A 88 7.91 11.52 -31.92
N PRO A 89 7.76 10.54 -31.02
CA PRO A 89 7.03 9.33 -31.32
C PRO A 89 5.54 9.61 -31.38
N VAL A 90 4.87 9.09 -32.41
CA VAL A 90 3.42 9.23 -32.58
C VAL A 90 2.82 7.86 -32.86
N ALA A 91 1.72 7.55 -32.17
CA ALA A 91 1.05 6.28 -32.33
C ALA A 91 0.60 6.09 -33.79
N PRO A 92 0.97 4.99 -34.46
CA PRO A 92 0.40 4.65 -35.76
C PRO A 92 -1.10 4.38 -35.61
N PRO A 93 -1.88 4.49 -36.70
CA PRO A 93 -3.31 4.19 -36.64
C PRO A 93 -3.56 2.74 -36.18
N MET A 94 -4.25 2.62 -35.05
CA MET A 94 -4.75 1.36 -34.49
C MET A 94 -6.25 1.19 -34.81
N PHE A 95 -6.88 0.11 -34.34
CA PHE A 95 -8.33 -0.11 -34.51
C PHE A 95 -9.16 1.06 -33.97
N GLY A 96 -9.98 1.70 -34.80
CA GLY A 96 -10.83 2.83 -34.39
C GLY A 96 -11.45 3.60 -35.57
N ASP A 97 -12.16 4.67 -35.25
CA ASP A 97 -12.70 5.60 -36.26
C ASP A 97 -11.55 6.37 -36.92
N LEU A 98 -11.40 6.17 -38.23
CA LEU A 98 -10.32 6.73 -39.03
C LEU A 98 -10.27 8.25 -38.96
N GLU A 99 -11.42 8.94 -38.99
CA GLU A 99 -11.47 10.40 -38.98
C GLU A 99 -10.95 10.96 -37.65
N GLN A 100 -11.24 10.28 -36.54
CA GLN A 100 -10.75 10.70 -35.22
C GLN A 100 -9.26 10.47 -35.04
N ILE A 101 -8.74 9.36 -35.56
CA ILE A 101 -7.30 9.08 -35.51
C ILE A 101 -6.54 10.10 -36.37
N VAL A 102 -7.06 10.39 -37.58
CA VAL A 102 -6.52 11.46 -38.45
C VAL A 102 -6.53 12.80 -37.73
N ALA A 103 -7.66 13.21 -37.15
CA ALA A 103 -7.77 14.48 -36.42
C ALA A 103 -6.84 14.54 -35.20
N HIS A 104 -6.66 13.43 -34.49
CA HIS A 104 -5.75 13.37 -33.34
C HIS A 104 -4.29 13.55 -33.74
N ILE A 105 -3.85 12.82 -34.78
CA ILE A 105 -2.48 12.94 -35.31
C ILE A 105 -2.28 14.33 -35.91
N ALA A 106 -3.27 14.88 -36.61
CA ALA A 106 -3.20 16.24 -37.13
C ALA A 106 -2.96 17.26 -36.00
N GLY A 107 -3.69 17.17 -34.89
CA GLY A 107 -3.46 18.04 -33.72
C GLY A 107 -2.07 17.87 -33.09
N ILE A 108 -1.49 16.66 -33.10
CA ILE A 108 -0.10 16.44 -32.69
C ILE A 108 0.85 17.14 -33.67
N LEU A 109 0.66 16.97 -34.98
CA LEU A 109 1.51 17.57 -36.01
C LEU A 109 1.47 19.11 -35.98
N GLU A 110 0.30 19.70 -35.73
CA GLU A 110 0.14 21.15 -35.55
C GLU A 110 0.96 21.66 -34.36
N GLN A 111 0.89 20.97 -33.22
CA GLN A 111 1.59 21.40 -32.01
C GLN A 111 3.08 21.07 -32.01
N ALA A 112 3.46 19.93 -32.56
CA ALA A 112 4.85 19.52 -32.71
C ALA A 112 5.57 20.36 -33.77
N ALA A 113 4.81 20.88 -34.75
CA ALA A 113 5.30 21.63 -35.91
C ALA A 113 6.58 21.01 -36.52
N PRO A 114 6.58 19.70 -36.84
CA PRO A 114 7.80 19.01 -37.21
C PRO A 114 8.30 19.48 -38.58
N ARG A 115 9.61 19.47 -38.79
CA ARG A 115 10.23 19.64 -40.10
C ARG A 115 9.86 18.49 -41.02
N LEU A 116 9.88 17.25 -40.52
CA LEU A 116 9.54 16.03 -41.26
C LEU A 116 8.51 15.18 -40.53
N VAL A 117 7.65 14.53 -41.31
CA VAL A 117 6.82 13.42 -40.84
C VAL A 117 7.35 12.14 -41.47
N VAL A 118 7.77 11.18 -40.66
CA VAL A 118 8.39 9.93 -41.07
C VAL A 118 7.39 8.79 -40.89
N THR A 119 7.21 7.97 -41.92
CA THR A 119 6.24 6.86 -41.93
C THR A 119 6.80 5.64 -42.65
N SER A 120 6.11 4.50 -42.55
CA SER A 120 6.35 3.31 -43.34
C SER A 120 5.35 3.19 -44.50
N PRO A 121 5.64 2.38 -45.55
CA PRO A 121 4.80 2.27 -46.74
C PRO A 121 3.33 1.93 -46.46
N GLU A 122 3.07 1.04 -45.51
CA GLU A 122 1.74 0.59 -45.15
C GLU A 122 0.86 1.70 -44.51
N PHE A 123 1.47 2.77 -43.99
CA PHE A 123 0.76 3.89 -43.38
C PHE A 123 0.84 5.19 -44.18
N GLU A 124 1.54 5.21 -45.32
CA GLU A 124 1.77 6.43 -46.11
C GLU A 124 0.48 7.19 -46.42
N THR A 125 -0.50 6.52 -47.03
CA THR A 125 -1.78 7.12 -47.42
C THR A 125 -2.50 7.75 -46.22
N PHE A 126 -2.42 7.09 -45.07
CA PHE A 126 -3.07 7.53 -43.85
C PHE A 126 -2.35 8.74 -43.24
N VAL A 127 -1.02 8.66 -43.11
CA VAL A 127 -0.19 9.75 -42.56
C VAL A 127 -0.28 11.00 -43.43
N ARG A 128 -0.33 10.83 -44.75
CA ARG A 128 -0.60 11.90 -45.71
C ARG A 128 -1.93 12.60 -45.44
N ALA A 129 -3.00 11.84 -45.18
CA ALA A 129 -4.30 12.42 -44.84
C ALA A 129 -4.24 13.25 -43.53
N ALA A 130 -3.53 12.76 -42.51
CA ALA A 130 -3.32 13.50 -41.26
C ALA A 130 -2.45 14.75 -41.44
N ALA A 131 -1.42 14.69 -42.27
CA ALA A 131 -0.59 15.85 -42.62
C ALA A 131 -1.40 16.94 -43.34
N VAL A 132 -2.23 16.56 -44.31
CA VAL A 132 -3.14 17.48 -45.01
C VAL A 132 -4.15 18.09 -44.04
N ALA A 133 -4.72 17.29 -43.13
CA ALA A 133 -5.63 17.78 -42.10
C ALA A 133 -4.97 18.79 -41.13
N ALA A 134 -3.68 18.63 -40.85
CA ALA A 134 -2.85 19.59 -40.10
C ALA A 134 -2.41 20.82 -40.92
N GLY A 135 -2.89 20.98 -42.16
CA GLY A 135 -2.55 22.10 -43.04
C GLY A 135 -1.17 22.01 -43.68
N ARG A 136 -0.54 20.83 -43.70
CA ARG A 136 0.77 20.62 -44.32
C ARG A 136 0.65 20.35 -45.82
N THR A 137 1.64 20.82 -46.58
CA THR A 137 1.74 20.61 -48.05
C THR A 137 2.96 19.79 -48.45
N ASP A 138 3.85 19.49 -47.50
CA ASP A 138 5.01 18.65 -47.71
C ASP A 138 4.66 17.17 -47.62
N GLU A 139 5.46 16.37 -48.31
CA GLU A 139 5.30 14.93 -48.43
C GLU A 139 5.92 14.19 -47.22
N PRO A 140 5.23 13.21 -46.62
CA PRO A 140 5.85 12.36 -45.60
C PRO A 140 7.06 11.61 -46.17
N VAL A 141 8.11 11.48 -45.35
CA VAL A 141 9.27 10.65 -45.70
C VAL A 141 8.93 9.20 -45.41
N VAL A 142 8.81 8.41 -46.48
CA VAL A 142 8.51 6.97 -46.39
C VAL A 142 9.79 6.17 -46.26
N VAL A 143 9.94 5.45 -45.15
CA VAL A 143 11.05 4.55 -44.87
C VAL A 143 10.66 3.14 -45.26
N ASP A 144 11.11 2.71 -46.43
CA ASP A 144 10.94 1.33 -46.92
C ASP A 144 12.27 0.57 -46.83
N ALA A 145 12.31 -0.43 -45.94
CA ALA A 145 13.50 -1.25 -45.72
C ALA A 145 14.00 -1.97 -46.98
N ALA A 146 13.11 -2.27 -47.94
CA ALA A 146 13.49 -2.95 -49.18
C ALA A 146 14.22 -2.04 -50.17
N THR A 147 14.08 -0.72 -50.03
CA THR A 147 14.62 0.28 -50.97
C THR A 147 15.59 1.27 -50.32
N LEU A 148 15.87 1.14 -49.02
CA LEU A 148 16.85 1.97 -48.33
C LEU A 148 18.24 1.87 -48.98
N PRO A 149 18.93 3.00 -49.17
CA PRO A 149 20.32 2.99 -49.65
C PRO A 149 21.24 2.34 -48.60
N PRO A 150 22.41 1.80 -49.01
CA PRO A 150 23.40 1.32 -48.05
C PRO A 150 23.88 2.45 -47.14
N ALA A 151 24.32 2.09 -45.94
CA ALA A 151 24.82 3.06 -44.97
C ALA A 151 25.99 3.85 -45.55
N PRO A 152 26.03 5.19 -45.39
CA PRO A 152 27.14 6.00 -45.87
C PRO A 152 28.46 5.60 -45.19
N ALA A 153 29.57 5.73 -45.94
CA ALA A 153 30.91 5.44 -45.44
C ALA A 153 31.35 6.42 -44.34
N VAL A 154 30.87 7.67 -44.40
CA VAL A 154 31.12 8.70 -43.38
C VAL A 154 29.91 8.77 -42.44
N ARG A 155 30.16 8.55 -41.15
CA ARG A 155 29.15 8.49 -40.08
C ARG A 155 29.48 9.57 -39.06
N GLU A 156 28.81 10.71 -39.19
CA GLU A 156 29.04 11.87 -38.34
C GLU A 156 27.73 12.28 -37.67
N LEU A 157 27.71 12.25 -36.33
CA LEU A 157 26.59 12.75 -35.55
C LEU A 157 26.52 14.27 -35.71
N ALA A 158 25.32 14.77 -36.03
CA ALA A 158 25.12 16.21 -36.06
C ALA A 158 25.10 16.79 -34.63
N PRO A 159 25.46 18.07 -34.44
CA PRO A 159 25.22 18.80 -33.19
C PRO A 159 23.76 18.73 -32.79
N VAL A 160 23.46 18.78 -31.49
CA VAL A 160 22.08 18.75 -30.97
C VAL A 160 21.66 20.09 -30.38
N ALA A 161 20.36 20.33 -30.37
CA ALA A 161 19.75 21.33 -29.51
C ALA A 161 19.53 20.76 -28.09
N GLU A 162 19.03 21.60 -27.18
CA GLU A 162 18.76 21.22 -25.78
C GLU A 162 17.72 20.08 -25.67
N VAL A 163 16.66 20.13 -26.47
CA VAL A 163 15.55 19.17 -26.44
C VAL A 163 15.92 17.93 -27.25
N ALA A 164 15.81 16.75 -26.63
CA ALA A 164 16.02 15.47 -27.29
C ALA A 164 14.70 14.86 -27.80
N LEU A 165 13.64 14.97 -26.98
CA LEU A 165 12.38 14.27 -27.15
C LEU A 165 11.21 15.21 -26.87
N LEU A 166 10.22 15.20 -27.76
CA LEU A 166 8.86 15.69 -27.46
C LEU A 166 7.97 14.48 -27.17
N GLN A 167 7.71 14.23 -25.88
CA GLN A 167 6.82 13.15 -25.47
C GLN A 167 5.41 13.70 -25.35
N PHE A 168 4.53 13.31 -26.26
CA PHE A 168 3.14 13.76 -26.20
C PHE A 168 2.39 13.04 -25.09
N THR A 169 1.73 13.82 -24.25
CA THR A 169 0.78 13.31 -23.27
C THR A 169 -0.64 13.52 -23.75
N SER A 170 -1.46 12.56 -23.36
CA SER A 170 -2.89 12.47 -23.55
C SER A 170 -3.69 13.73 -23.17
N GLY A 171 -3.20 14.56 -22.23
CA GLY A 171 -3.86 15.77 -21.73
C GLY A 171 -5.28 15.54 -21.19
N SER A 172 -5.52 15.71 -19.88
CA SER A 172 -6.88 15.65 -19.31
C SER A 172 -7.85 16.68 -19.91
N SER A 173 -7.30 17.73 -20.56
CA SER A 173 -7.99 18.80 -21.29
C SER A 173 -8.40 18.43 -22.73
N GLY A 174 -7.92 17.31 -23.28
CA GLY A 174 -8.26 16.86 -24.62
C GLY A 174 -7.46 17.48 -25.77
N SER A 175 -6.62 18.48 -25.55
CA SER A 175 -5.57 18.85 -26.51
C SER A 175 -4.30 18.05 -26.19
N PRO A 176 -3.62 17.46 -27.19
CA PRO A 176 -2.30 16.88 -26.97
C PRO A 176 -1.35 17.93 -26.34
N ARG A 177 -0.33 17.48 -25.60
CA ARG A 177 0.73 18.37 -25.11
C ARG A 177 2.08 17.69 -25.23
N GLY A 178 3.00 18.29 -25.97
CA GLY A 178 4.36 17.78 -26.11
C GLY A 178 5.22 18.18 -24.91
N VAL A 179 5.59 17.23 -24.06
CA VAL A 179 6.56 17.46 -22.98
C VAL A 179 7.95 17.59 -23.58
N ARG A 180 8.67 18.67 -23.28
CA ARG A 180 10.02 18.97 -23.78
C ARG A 180 11.07 18.33 -22.88
N VAL A 181 11.53 17.13 -23.25
CA VAL A 181 12.56 16.38 -22.54
C VAL A 181 13.93 16.73 -23.10
N SER A 182 14.83 17.25 -22.27
CA SER A 182 16.21 17.55 -22.67
C SER A 182 17.09 16.30 -22.74
N TRP A 183 18.26 16.40 -23.38
CA TRP A 183 19.27 15.33 -23.32
C TRP A 183 19.70 15.01 -21.88
N GLY A 184 19.86 16.04 -21.04
CA GLY A 184 20.18 15.87 -19.62
C GLY A 184 19.09 15.11 -18.87
N ASN A 185 17.82 15.50 -19.06
CA ASN A 185 16.69 14.80 -18.43
C ASN A 185 16.65 13.32 -18.81
N LEU A 186 16.82 13.04 -20.11
CA LEU A 186 16.77 11.69 -20.66
C LEU A 186 17.94 10.81 -20.16
N ALA A 187 19.17 11.32 -20.24
CA ALA A 187 20.35 10.59 -19.79
C ALA A 187 20.28 10.31 -18.28
N ASN A 188 19.83 11.29 -17.48
CA ASN A 188 19.63 11.11 -16.05
C ASN A 188 18.59 10.03 -15.75
N ASN A 189 17.43 10.05 -16.44
CA ASN A 189 16.37 9.08 -16.17
C ASN A 189 16.77 7.66 -16.60
N ILE A 190 17.46 7.49 -17.74
CA ILE A 190 17.98 6.18 -18.18
C ILE A 190 18.97 5.61 -17.16
N ASP A 191 19.92 6.43 -16.68
CA ASP A 191 20.91 5.99 -15.70
C ASP A 191 20.27 5.69 -14.34
N MET A 192 19.30 6.51 -13.92
CA MET A 192 18.51 6.26 -12.71
C MET A 192 17.71 4.96 -12.79
N ILE A 193 17.02 4.69 -13.93
CA ILE A 193 16.29 3.45 -14.15
C ILE A 193 17.23 2.24 -14.05
N ALA A 194 18.38 2.28 -14.72
CA ALA A 194 19.36 1.21 -14.69
C ALA A 194 19.85 0.92 -13.25
N ARG A 195 20.05 1.96 -12.43
CA ARG A 195 20.43 1.81 -11.01
C ARG A 195 19.28 1.25 -10.17
N LEU A 196 18.06 1.77 -10.32
CA LEU A 196 16.90 1.38 -9.52
C LEU A 196 16.48 -0.07 -9.74
N ILE A 197 16.62 -0.59 -10.96
CA ILE A 197 16.30 -1.99 -11.25
C ILE A 197 17.47 -2.96 -11.01
N ASP A 198 18.59 -2.49 -10.43
CA ASP A 198 19.86 -3.21 -10.27
C ASP A 198 20.29 -3.90 -11.59
N TRP A 199 20.32 -3.13 -12.68
CA TRP A 199 20.70 -3.61 -14.01
C TRP A 199 22.19 -3.98 -14.03
N ARG A 200 22.50 -5.20 -14.48
CA ARG A 200 23.89 -5.66 -14.65
C ARG A 200 24.27 -5.84 -16.12
N ALA A 201 25.55 -5.61 -16.41
CA ALA A 201 26.07 -5.75 -17.76
C ALA A 201 25.76 -7.15 -18.33
N GLY A 202 25.22 -7.18 -19.55
CA GLY A 202 24.83 -8.41 -20.24
C GLY A 202 23.44 -8.96 -19.91
N GLU A 203 22.71 -8.36 -18.95
CA GLU A 203 21.32 -8.76 -18.66
C GLU A 203 20.35 -8.28 -19.76
N THR A 204 19.29 -9.07 -19.96
CA THR A 204 18.33 -8.91 -21.05
C THR A 204 17.03 -8.28 -20.55
N MET A 205 16.44 -7.40 -21.37
CA MET A 205 15.13 -6.79 -21.18
C MET A 205 14.09 -7.39 -22.13
N VAL A 206 12.84 -7.54 -21.69
CA VAL A 206 11.70 -7.88 -22.56
C VAL A 206 10.65 -6.77 -22.46
N SER A 207 10.12 -6.33 -23.60
CA SER A 207 9.02 -5.37 -23.63
C SER A 207 8.04 -5.64 -24.78
N TRP A 208 6.76 -5.48 -24.48
CA TRP A 208 5.68 -5.40 -25.45
C TRP A 208 5.02 -4.02 -25.48
N LEU A 209 5.50 -3.10 -24.63
CA LEU A 209 4.89 -1.79 -24.44
C LEU A 209 5.09 -0.94 -25.69
N PRO A 210 4.07 -0.14 -26.09
CA PRO A 210 4.20 0.69 -27.27
C PRO A 210 5.29 1.75 -27.11
N LEU A 211 6.11 1.94 -28.14
CA LEU A 211 7.24 2.89 -28.10
C LEU A 211 6.83 4.37 -28.23
N TYR A 212 5.53 4.65 -28.33
CA TYR A 212 4.98 6.01 -28.22
C TYR A 212 4.52 6.36 -26.81
N HIS A 213 4.58 5.40 -25.88
CA HIS A 213 4.43 5.64 -24.45
C HIS A 213 5.80 5.76 -23.78
N ASP A 214 5.87 6.64 -22.78
CA ASP A 214 7.07 6.87 -21.97
C ASP A 214 7.66 5.57 -21.37
N MET A 215 6.83 4.70 -20.78
CA MET A 215 7.30 3.47 -20.13
C MET A 215 7.92 2.47 -21.11
N GLY A 216 7.31 2.32 -22.30
CA GLY A 216 7.86 1.46 -23.35
C GLY A 216 9.09 2.07 -24.02
N LEU A 217 9.06 3.37 -24.27
CA LEU A 217 10.14 4.11 -24.92
C LEU A 217 11.35 4.27 -24.01
N VAL A 218 11.22 5.01 -22.90
CA VAL A 218 12.32 5.33 -22.01
C VAL A 218 12.66 4.12 -21.14
N GLY A 219 11.67 3.49 -20.52
CA GLY A 219 11.85 2.43 -19.52
C GLY A 219 12.42 1.13 -20.06
N ALA A 220 12.00 0.73 -21.27
CA ALA A 220 12.52 -0.47 -21.93
C ALA A 220 13.49 -0.14 -23.07
N PHE A 221 12.99 0.46 -24.14
CA PHE A 221 13.72 0.52 -25.42
C PHE A 221 15.00 1.36 -25.33
N LEU A 222 14.89 2.63 -24.92
CA LEU A 222 16.03 3.53 -24.83
C LEU A 222 17.00 3.05 -23.77
N THR A 223 16.51 2.64 -22.59
CA THR A 223 17.38 2.09 -21.54
C THR A 223 18.17 0.87 -22.03
N ALA A 224 17.54 -0.08 -22.73
CA ALA A 224 18.23 -1.27 -23.24
C ALA A 224 19.22 -0.94 -24.37
N VAL A 225 18.80 -0.17 -25.37
CA VAL A 225 19.61 0.13 -26.57
C VAL A 225 20.78 1.06 -26.24
N THR A 226 20.56 2.07 -25.42
CA THR A 226 21.64 2.97 -24.95
C THR A 226 22.71 2.21 -24.18
N ASN A 227 22.33 1.20 -23.39
CA ASN A 227 23.27 0.33 -22.70
C ASN A 227 23.78 -0.84 -23.57
N GLN A 228 23.40 -0.89 -24.85
CA GLN A 228 23.74 -1.97 -25.80
C GLN A 228 23.45 -3.36 -25.25
N ALA A 229 22.35 -3.50 -24.50
CA ALA A 229 21.94 -4.74 -23.86
C ALA A 229 21.02 -5.57 -24.78
N PRO A 230 20.93 -6.91 -24.62
CA PRO A 230 19.96 -7.69 -25.37
C PRO A 230 18.52 -7.25 -25.05
N LEU A 231 17.69 -7.08 -26.09
CA LEU A 231 16.30 -6.65 -25.95
C LEU A 231 15.36 -7.57 -26.74
N TYR A 232 14.37 -8.16 -26.08
CA TYR A 232 13.24 -8.80 -26.74
C TYR A 232 12.10 -7.80 -26.86
N LEU A 233 11.73 -7.45 -28.09
CA LEU A 233 10.72 -6.45 -28.37
C LEU A 233 9.59 -7.04 -29.21
N MET A 234 8.37 -6.93 -28.71
CA MET A 234 7.15 -7.29 -29.44
C MET A 234 6.15 -6.14 -29.43
N ARG A 235 5.12 -6.23 -30.27
CA ARG A 235 4.04 -5.24 -30.32
C ARG A 235 2.94 -5.55 -29.31
N PRO A 236 2.16 -4.55 -28.87
CA PRO A 236 1.04 -4.77 -27.95
C PRO A 236 -0.01 -5.76 -28.49
N ASP A 237 -0.31 -5.74 -29.79
CA ASP A 237 -1.25 -6.68 -30.41
C ASP A 237 -0.74 -8.13 -30.37
N GLN A 238 0.57 -8.33 -30.50
CA GLN A 238 1.20 -9.65 -30.41
C GLN A 238 1.14 -10.19 -28.98
N PHE A 239 1.40 -9.36 -27.96
CA PHE A 239 1.23 -9.74 -26.55
C PHE A 239 -0.21 -10.09 -26.20
N VAL A 240 -1.18 -9.29 -26.65
CA VAL A 240 -2.60 -9.58 -26.42
C VAL A 240 -2.99 -10.91 -27.08
N ARG A 241 -2.50 -11.18 -28.30
CA ARG A 241 -2.79 -12.42 -29.02
C ARG A 241 -2.17 -13.66 -28.35
N ASP A 242 -0.90 -13.59 -27.96
CA ASP A 242 -0.15 -14.68 -27.31
C ASP A 242 0.65 -14.17 -26.09
N PRO A 243 0.00 -14.06 -24.92
CA PRO A 243 0.68 -13.62 -23.70
C PRO A 243 1.74 -14.61 -23.20
N ILE A 244 1.69 -15.89 -23.60
CA ILE A 244 2.69 -16.90 -23.19
C ILE A 244 4.04 -16.60 -23.83
N ARG A 245 4.06 -15.99 -25.03
CA ARG A 245 5.29 -15.56 -25.69
C ARG A 245 6.13 -14.60 -24.85
N TRP A 246 5.48 -13.73 -24.07
CA TRP A 246 6.18 -12.85 -23.13
C TRP A 246 6.83 -13.64 -22.00
N LEU A 247 6.12 -14.60 -21.41
CA LEU A 247 6.66 -15.48 -20.37
C LEU A 247 7.81 -16.35 -20.88
N ARG A 248 7.71 -16.89 -22.10
CA ARG A 248 8.78 -17.64 -22.76
C ARG A 248 10.01 -16.77 -23.01
N ALA A 249 9.85 -15.53 -23.47
CA ALA A 249 10.99 -14.64 -23.66
C ALA A 249 11.71 -14.35 -22.34
N MET A 250 10.95 -14.29 -21.25
CA MET A 250 11.51 -14.05 -19.93
C MET A 250 12.23 -15.24 -19.31
N THR A 251 12.22 -16.45 -19.90
CA THR A 251 13.16 -17.51 -19.50
C THR A 251 14.61 -17.19 -19.89
N HIS A 252 14.80 -16.20 -20.78
CA HIS A 252 16.10 -15.72 -21.25
C HIS A 252 16.41 -14.30 -20.76
N ALA A 253 15.55 -13.71 -19.92
CA ALA A 253 15.65 -12.32 -19.52
C ALA A 253 15.43 -12.09 -18.03
N GLN A 254 15.86 -10.91 -17.59
CA GLN A 254 15.88 -10.55 -16.17
C GLN A 254 14.91 -9.40 -15.87
N HIS A 255 14.63 -8.57 -16.87
CA HIS A 255 13.93 -7.31 -16.69
C HIS A 255 12.74 -7.18 -17.64
N ALA A 256 11.61 -6.69 -17.15
CA ALA A 256 10.48 -6.26 -17.97
C ALA A 256 9.70 -5.14 -17.27
N PRO A 257 9.24 -4.09 -17.98
CA PRO A 257 8.22 -3.19 -17.47
C PRO A 257 6.81 -3.63 -17.91
N SER A 258 5.81 -3.37 -17.07
CA SER A 258 4.42 -3.66 -17.39
C SER A 258 3.45 -2.79 -16.58
N PRO A 259 2.29 -2.36 -17.13
CA PRO A 259 1.18 -1.88 -16.33
C PRO A 259 0.57 -3.03 -15.50
N SER A 260 -0.21 -2.68 -14.48
CA SER A 260 -0.86 -3.65 -13.57
C SER A 260 -1.85 -4.55 -14.32
N PHE A 261 -2.68 -3.98 -15.20
CA PHE A 261 -3.75 -4.70 -15.89
C PHE A 261 -3.24 -5.92 -16.68
N ALA A 262 -2.02 -5.85 -17.19
CA ALA A 262 -1.44 -6.91 -18.00
C ALA A 262 -1.13 -8.16 -17.16
N LEU A 263 -0.85 -7.99 -15.87
CA LEU A 263 -0.68 -9.10 -14.94
C LEU A 263 -2.00 -9.83 -14.71
N GLY A 264 -3.08 -9.10 -14.46
CA GLY A 264 -4.43 -9.64 -14.38
C GLY A 264 -4.84 -10.32 -15.69
N TYR A 265 -4.50 -9.72 -16.84
CA TYR A 265 -4.74 -10.30 -18.16
C TYR A 265 -4.03 -11.64 -18.35
N VAL A 266 -2.74 -11.73 -18.02
CA VAL A 266 -1.95 -12.97 -18.10
C VAL A 266 -2.51 -14.02 -17.15
N ALA A 267 -2.77 -13.66 -15.89
CA ALA A 267 -3.34 -14.56 -14.88
C ALA A 267 -4.72 -15.11 -15.28
N HIS A 268 -5.49 -14.34 -16.06
CA HIS A 268 -6.79 -14.76 -16.58
C HIS A 268 -6.69 -15.61 -17.86
N ARG A 269 -5.76 -15.27 -18.77
CA ARG A 269 -5.71 -15.84 -20.12
C ARG A 269 -4.84 -17.10 -20.23
N VAL A 270 -3.83 -17.23 -19.37
CA VAL A 270 -2.83 -18.31 -19.38
C VAL A 270 -3.16 -19.35 -18.32
N ARG A 271 -3.11 -20.64 -18.69
CA ARG A 271 -3.37 -21.74 -17.77
C ARG A 271 -2.04 -22.30 -17.23
N PRO A 272 -2.00 -22.85 -16.00
CA PRO A 272 -0.78 -23.40 -15.43
C PRO A 272 -0.09 -24.46 -16.31
N GLU A 273 -0.86 -25.28 -17.04
CA GLU A 273 -0.32 -26.28 -17.97
C GLU A 273 0.42 -25.67 -19.17
N ASP A 274 0.07 -24.45 -19.58
CA ASP A 274 0.65 -23.78 -20.75
C ASP A 274 2.06 -23.22 -20.45
N ILE A 275 2.44 -23.16 -19.16
CA ILE A 275 3.72 -22.66 -18.68
C ILE A 275 4.48 -23.68 -17.81
N ALA A 276 4.03 -24.95 -17.81
CA ALA A 276 4.53 -25.99 -16.92
C ALA A 276 6.02 -26.31 -17.12
N ASP A 277 6.54 -26.07 -18.32
CA ASP A 277 7.91 -26.34 -18.74
C ASP A 277 8.84 -25.12 -18.65
N LEU A 278 8.33 -23.95 -18.25
CA LEU A 278 9.11 -22.73 -18.15
C LEU A 278 9.88 -22.64 -16.82
N ASP A 279 11.07 -22.07 -16.86
CA ASP A 279 11.82 -21.62 -15.68
C ASP A 279 11.82 -20.09 -15.64
N LEU A 280 11.13 -19.52 -14.66
CA LEU A 280 10.97 -18.08 -14.44
C LEU A 280 11.79 -17.59 -13.25
N SER A 281 12.65 -18.44 -12.65
CA SER A 281 13.50 -18.06 -11.51
C SER A 281 14.57 -17.02 -11.84
N GLY A 282 14.86 -16.81 -13.12
CA GLY A 282 15.80 -15.81 -13.61
C GLY A 282 15.30 -14.37 -13.55
N TRP A 283 14.01 -14.12 -13.29
CA TRP A 283 13.43 -12.78 -13.26
C TRP A 283 13.96 -11.99 -12.08
N ARG A 284 14.61 -10.86 -12.36
CA ARG A 284 15.13 -9.95 -11.33
C ARG A 284 14.16 -8.82 -11.04
N THR A 285 13.61 -8.22 -12.10
CA THR A 285 12.79 -7.04 -12.00
C THR A 285 11.62 -7.10 -12.98
N LEU A 286 10.41 -7.05 -12.44
CA LEU A 286 9.19 -6.72 -13.15
C LEU A 286 8.71 -5.35 -12.64
N ALA A 287 9.03 -4.30 -13.39
CA ALA A 287 8.70 -2.93 -13.02
C ALA A 287 7.23 -2.65 -13.32
N ILE A 288 6.44 -2.27 -12.30
CA ILE A 288 5.01 -2.03 -12.41
C ILE A 288 4.67 -0.57 -12.12
N GLY A 289 3.96 0.09 -13.03
CA GLY A 289 3.56 1.48 -12.89
C GLY A 289 2.62 1.94 -14.00
N SER A 290 2.62 3.25 -14.30
CA SER A 290 1.78 3.94 -15.31
C SER A 290 0.27 4.07 -15.02
N GLU A 291 -0.22 3.32 -14.05
CA GLU A 291 -1.59 3.31 -13.54
C GLU A 291 -1.61 2.88 -12.06
N PRO A 292 -2.73 3.03 -11.33
CA PRO A 292 -2.87 2.46 -9.99
C PRO A 292 -2.51 0.97 -9.99
N VAL A 293 -1.65 0.57 -9.07
CA VAL A 293 -1.20 -0.83 -8.95
C VAL A 293 -2.23 -1.62 -8.15
N GLU A 294 -2.84 -2.61 -8.80
CA GLU A 294 -3.88 -3.43 -8.18
C GLU A 294 -3.24 -4.63 -7.46
N VAL A 295 -3.41 -4.70 -6.14
CA VAL A 295 -2.89 -5.82 -5.33
C VAL A 295 -3.40 -7.17 -5.83
N ALA A 296 -4.65 -7.23 -6.29
CA ALA A 296 -5.25 -8.45 -6.84
C ALA A 296 -4.50 -8.97 -8.07
N ASP A 297 -4.02 -8.07 -8.94
CA ASP A 297 -3.28 -8.42 -10.15
C ASP A 297 -1.91 -8.99 -9.80
N LEU A 298 -1.18 -8.35 -8.88
CA LEU A 298 0.12 -8.83 -8.38
C LEU A 298 0.01 -10.25 -7.82
N GLN A 299 -0.98 -10.48 -6.94
CA GLN A 299 -1.18 -11.77 -6.28
C GLN A 299 -1.64 -12.85 -7.26
N SER A 300 -2.52 -12.52 -8.21
CA SER A 300 -3.01 -13.47 -9.23
C SER A 300 -1.90 -13.89 -10.19
N PHE A 301 -1.02 -12.96 -10.56
CA PHE A 301 0.14 -13.27 -11.39
C PHE A 301 1.12 -14.20 -10.67
N VAL A 302 1.49 -13.88 -9.41
CA VAL A 302 2.39 -14.76 -8.62
C VAL A 302 1.76 -16.14 -8.38
N LYS A 303 0.44 -16.23 -8.20
CA LYS A 303 -0.25 -17.52 -8.09
C LYS A 303 -0.07 -18.39 -9.34
N LEU A 304 -0.08 -17.78 -10.52
CA LEU A 304 0.13 -18.47 -11.79
C LEU A 304 1.61 -18.84 -12.01
N THR A 305 2.52 -17.88 -11.83
CA THR A 305 3.94 -18.00 -12.24
C THR A 305 4.88 -18.48 -11.13
N GLY A 306 4.47 -18.35 -9.87
CA GLY A 306 5.24 -18.74 -8.69
C GLY A 306 5.72 -20.19 -8.66
N PRO A 307 4.90 -21.19 -9.07
CA PRO A 307 5.36 -22.57 -9.20
C PRO A 307 6.58 -22.74 -10.11
N GLN A 308 6.75 -21.83 -11.08
CA GLN A 308 7.85 -21.85 -12.05
C GLN A 308 9.04 -20.97 -11.63
N GLY A 309 9.06 -20.51 -10.38
CA GLY A 309 10.18 -19.79 -9.80
C GLY A 309 10.07 -18.27 -9.83
N PHE A 310 8.99 -17.69 -10.37
CA PHE A 310 8.77 -16.24 -10.25
C PHE A 310 8.54 -15.85 -8.79
N SER A 311 9.27 -14.85 -8.29
CA SER A 311 9.13 -14.33 -6.93
C SER A 311 8.37 -13.01 -6.94
N MET A 312 7.49 -12.82 -5.96
CA MET A 312 6.86 -11.54 -5.65
C MET A 312 7.91 -10.46 -5.33
N GLY A 313 9.07 -10.85 -4.80
CA GLY A 313 10.21 -9.95 -4.58
C GLY A 313 10.86 -9.44 -5.87
N SER A 314 10.50 -10.00 -7.03
CA SER A 314 10.91 -9.47 -8.34
C SER A 314 10.05 -8.30 -8.80
N PHE A 315 8.90 -8.01 -8.16
CA PHE A 315 8.17 -6.77 -8.46
C PHE A 315 8.96 -5.54 -8.03
N THR A 316 8.88 -4.50 -8.85
CA THR A 316 9.45 -3.18 -8.59
C THR A 316 8.39 -2.14 -8.89
N LEU A 317 7.63 -1.75 -7.87
CA LEU A 317 6.52 -0.80 -8.04
C LEU A 317 7.08 0.60 -8.19
N ALA A 318 6.57 1.38 -9.15
CA ALA A 318 7.14 2.66 -9.51
C ALA A 318 6.06 3.71 -9.78
N TYR A 319 6.33 4.93 -9.34
CA TYR A 319 5.60 6.13 -9.73
C TYR A 319 6.35 6.87 -10.84
N GLY A 320 5.63 7.37 -11.83
CA GLY A 320 6.22 7.99 -13.00
C GLY A 320 5.24 8.70 -13.93
N LEU A 321 5.76 9.67 -14.68
CA LEU A 321 5.04 10.48 -15.65
C LEU A 321 6.00 11.11 -16.66
N ALA A 322 5.53 11.33 -17.88
CA ALA A 322 6.31 11.94 -18.96
C ALA A 322 6.92 13.30 -18.58
N GLU A 323 6.24 14.10 -17.76
CA GLU A 323 6.74 15.39 -17.27
C GLU A 323 8.00 15.27 -16.39
N ALA A 324 8.26 14.10 -15.82
CA ALA A 324 9.51 13.74 -15.16
C ALA A 324 10.35 12.79 -16.02
N THR A 325 10.22 12.89 -17.34
CA THR A 325 10.76 11.96 -18.34
C THR A 325 10.12 10.57 -18.32
N LEU A 326 10.19 9.86 -17.19
CA LEU A 326 9.45 8.64 -16.93
C LEU A 326 9.42 8.32 -15.43
N MET A 327 10.48 7.73 -14.88
CA MET A 327 10.48 7.16 -13.52
C MET A 327 10.79 8.25 -12.51
N VAL A 328 10.05 8.28 -11.39
CA VAL A 328 10.23 9.25 -10.30
C VAL A 328 10.68 8.54 -9.02
N THR A 329 9.95 7.50 -8.60
CA THR A 329 10.29 6.64 -7.46
C THR A 329 10.15 5.18 -7.82
N SER A 330 10.80 4.31 -7.03
CA SER A 330 10.75 2.87 -7.22
C SER A 330 10.91 2.13 -5.89
N SER A 331 10.13 1.06 -5.70
CA SER A 331 10.22 0.20 -4.52
C SER A 331 11.54 -0.59 -4.55
N PRO A 332 12.19 -0.83 -3.40
CA PRO A 332 13.41 -1.62 -3.37
C PRO A 332 13.16 -3.04 -3.90
N THR A 333 14.06 -3.53 -4.76
CA THR A 333 14.00 -4.92 -5.21
C THR A 333 14.16 -5.90 -4.04
N ARG A 334 13.50 -7.05 -4.11
CA ARG A 334 13.61 -8.16 -3.15
C ARG A 334 13.27 -7.79 -1.70
N ARG A 335 12.47 -6.74 -1.52
CA ARG A 335 11.83 -6.41 -0.24
C ARG A 335 10.34 -6.67 -0.34
N PRO A 336 9.67 -6.98 0.79
CA PRO A 336 8.22 -7.04 0.80
C PRO A 336 7.60 -5.72 0.34
N ILE A 337 6.52 -5.80 -0.44
CA ILE A 337 5.75 -4.65 -0.91
C ILE A 337 4.89 -4.13 0.24
N THR A 338 5.03 -2.86 0.59
CA THR A 338 4.13 -2.21 1.55
C THR A 338 2.74 -2.05 0.93
N ALA A 339 1.71 -2.53 1.62
CA ALA A 339 0.31 -2.35 1.24
C ALA A 339 -0.48 -1.75 2.42
N LEU A 340 -1.29 -0.73 2.13
CA LEU A 340 -2.12 -0.04 3.13
C LEU A 340 -3.60 -0.17 2.75
N ARG A 341 -4.46 -0.46 3.72
CA ARG A 341 -5.91 -0.31 3.58
C ARG A 341 -6.32 1.00 4.21
N LEU A 342 -6.94 1.89 3.45
CA LEU A 342 -7.31 3.23 3.91
C LEU A 342 -8.79 3.35 4.25
N ASP A 343 -9.13 4.28 5.14
CA ASP A 343 -10.51 4.74 5.35
C ASP A 343 -10.89 5.79 4.29
N ASN A 344 -11.12 5.32 3.06
CA ASN A 344 -11.40 6.16 1.90
C ASN A 344 -12.51 7.22 2.13
N PRO A 345 -13.65 6.91 2.78
CA PRO A 345 -14.67 7.93 3.09
C PRO A 345 -14.16 9.14 3.88
N ASN A 346 -13.14 8.97 4.71
CA ASN A 346 -12.62 9.97 5.63
C ASN A 346 -11.35 10.69 5.16
N LEU A 347 -10.91 10.46 3.92
CA LEU A 347 -9.79 11.21 3.33
C LEU A 347 -10.15 12.69 3.15
N ARG A 348 -9.26 13.58 3.62
CA ARG A 348 -9.36 15.04 3.47
C ARG A 348 -8.00 15.59 3.08
N PHE A 349 -7.99 16.52 2.12
CA PHE A 349 -6.77 17.16 1.65
C PHE A 349 -6.22 18.10 2.73
N GLY A 350 -4.91 18.09 2.96
CA GLY A 350 -4.23 18.81 4.04
C GLY A 350 -4.35 18.13 5.42
N GLU A 351 -5.02 16.98 5.53
CA GLU A 351 -5.20 16.26 6.80
C GLU A 351 -4.50 14.89 6.81
N PRO A 352 -4.19 14.34 8.00
CA PRO A 352 -3.64 13.00 8.13
C PRO A 352 -4.52 11.92 7.48
N VAL A 353 -3.90 10.99 6.78
CA VAL A 353 -4.54 9.87 6.10
C VAL A 353 -4.83 8.76 7.13
N PRO A 354 -6.10 8.38 7.34
CA PRO A 354 -6.47 7.27 8.21
C PRO A 354 -6.13 5.92 7.58
N VAL A 355 -5.06 5.29 8.07
CA VAL A 355 -4.66 3.92 7.71
C VAL A 355 -5.39 2.93 8.62
N LEU A 356 -6.19 2.04 8.03
CA LEU A 356 -6.94 1.01 8.74
C LEU A 356 -6.09 -0.25 8.97
N GLU A 357 -5.32 -0.66 7.96
CA GLU A 357 -4.46 -1.84 8.02
C GLU A 357 -3.17 -1.61 7.22
N GLU A 358 -2.08 -2.22 7.68
CA GLU A 358 -0.79 -2.25 7.00
C GLU A 358 -0.38 -3.73 6.81
N ALA A 359 0.12 -4.05 5.63
CA ALA A 359 0.61 -5.38 5.29
C ALA A 359 1.87 -5.30 4.46
N PHE A 360 2.66 -6.37 4.50
CA PHE A 360 3.88 -6.53 3.71
C PHE A 360 3.73 -7.77 2.83
N LEU A 361 3.68 -7.57 1.52
CA LEU A 361 3.47 -8.66 0.56
C LEU A 361 4.82 -9.22 0.11
N ASP A 362 5.05 -10.50 0.34
CA ASP A 362 6.22 -11.26 -0.13
C ASP A 362 5.75 -12.65 -0.58
N ASP A 363 6.60 -13.57 -1.02
CA ASP A 363 6.14 -14.88 -1.52
C ASP A 363 5.20 -15.67 -0.59
N ALA A 364 5.29 -15.48 0.73
CA ALA A 364 4.49 -16.17 1.74
C ALA A 364 3.27 -15.38 2.22
N HIS A 365 3.30 -14.05 2.13
CA HIS A 365 2.28 -13.17 2.69
C HIS A 365 1.41 -12.53 1.61
N ARG A 366 0.09 -12.68 1.77
CA ARG A 366 -0.96 -12.17 0.87
C ARG A 366 -2.02 -11.45 1.69
N VAL A 367 -2.74 -10.54 1.06
CA VAL A 367 -3.90 -9.85 1.65
C VAL A 367 -5.17 -10.17 0.89
N GLU A 368 -6.28 -10.20 1.63
CA GLU A 368 -7.62 -10.41 1.11
C GLU A 368 -8.47 -9.15 1.29
N GLY A 369 -9.58 -9.05 0.55
CA GLY A 369 -10.48 -7.90 0.58
C GLY A 369 -10.06 -6.75 -0.37
N ALA A 370 -10.93 -5.73 -0.44
CA ALA A 370 -10.75 -4.57 -1.31
C ALA A 370 -10.22 -3.35 -0.53
N GLY A 371 -9.80 -2.30 -1.25
CA GLY A 371 -9.38 -1.03 -0.67
C GLY A 371 -7.89 -0.95 -0.29
N TRP A 372 -7.07 -1.90 -0.75
CA TRP A 372 -5.63 -1.89 -0.57
C TRP A 372 -4.96 -1.01 -1.65
N ILE A 373 -4.03 -0.17 -1.22
CA ILE A 373 -3.10 0.56 -2.08
C ILE A 373 -1.67 0.13 -1.75
N THR A 374 -0.74 0.29 -2.69
CA THR A 374 0.67 -0.12 -2.52
C THR A 374 1.61 1.05 -2.49
N GLY A 375 2.73 0.87 -1.79
CA GLY A 375 3.86 1.79 -1.82
C GLY A 375 4.52 1.75 -3.19
N LEU A 376 4.74 2.92 -3.78
CA LEU A 376 5.36 3.10 -5.10
C LEU A 376 6.83 3.53 -4.97
N GLY A 377 7.44 3.21 -3.83
CA GLY A 377 8.85 3.42 -3.57
C GLY A 377 9.23 4.77 -3.02
N PHE A 378 10.53 5.03 -3.03
CA PHE A 378 11.16 6.14 -2.31
C PHE A 378 11.79 7.14 -3.26
N SER A 379 11.89 8.38 -2.80
CA SER A 379 12.71 9.44 -3.43
C SER A 379 14.16 8.99 -3.57
N THR A 380 14.81 9.43 -4.65
CA THR A 380 16.25 9.27 -4.89
C THR A 380 16.96 10.63 -4.84
N PRO A 381 18.30 10.67 -4.71
CA PRO A 381 19.04 11.92 -4.83
C PRO A 381 18.77 12.68 -6.14
N GLU A 382 18.46 11.97 -7.21
CA GLU A 382 18.23 12.51 -8.55
C GLU A 382 16.76 12.90 -8.82
N SER A 383 15.84 12.43 -7.98
CA SER A 383 14.38 12.63 -8.12
C SER A 383 13.70 12.53 -6.76
N THR A 384 13.33 13.68 -6.19
CA THR A 384 12.70 13.80 -4.88
C THR A 384 11.22 14.16 -5.00
N VAL A 385 10.38 13.41 -4.30
CA VAL A 385 8.95 13.68 -4.12
C VAL A 385 8.71 14.34 -2.77
N THR A 386 7.96 15.44 -2.80
CA THR A 386 7.39 16.12 -1.64
C THR A 386 5.88 16.20 -1.81
N VAL A 387 5.15 16.37 -0.72
CA VAL A 387 3.69 16.53 -0.73
C VAL A 387 3.38 17.94 -0.23
N VAL A 388 2.51 18.68 -0.92
CA VAL A 388 2.19 20.07 -0.58
C VAL A 388 0.69 20.31 -0.41
N ASP A 389 0.33 21.34 0.34
CA ASP A 389 -1.04 21.83 0.47
C ASP A 389 -1.50 22.74 -0.70
N ASP A 390 -2.71 23.28 -0.60
CA ASP A 390 -3.31 24.16 -1.62
C ASP A 390 -2.52 25.49 -1.78
N GLU A 391 -1.72 25.88 -0.78
CA GLU A 391 -0.84 27.05 -0.82
C GLU A 391 0.59 26.72 -1.26
N GLY A 392 0.89 25.45 -1.56
CA GLY A 392 2.21 24.97 -1.97
C GLY A 392 3.21 24.78 -0.83
N ARG A 393 2.76 24.74 0.42
CA ARG A 393 3.60 24.46 1.60
C ARG A 393 3.78 22.95 1.75
N GLU A 394 5.00 22.52 2.04
CA GLU A 394 5.31 21.11 2.24
C GLU A 394 4.61 20.56 3.50
N LEU A 395 4.02 19.37 3.34
CA LEU A 395 3.25 18.65 4.35
C LEU A 395 4.08 17.49 4.92
N PRO A 396 3.90 17.14 6.21
CA PRO A 396 4.62 16.03 6.82
C PRO A 396 4.11 14.68 6.29
N ASP A 397 4.92 13.63 6.52
CA ASP A 397 4.53 12.25 6.27
C ASP A 397 3.16 11.91 6.90
N GLY A 398 2.35 11.19 6.14
CA GLY A 398 1.02 10.74 6.50
C GLY A 398 -0.08 11.73 6.13
N VAL A 399 0.22 12.90 5.57
CA VAL A 399 -0.79 13.92 5.23
C VAL A 399 -1.07 13.92 3.72
N LEU A 400 -2.36 13.97 3.35
CA LEU A 400 -2.81 13.98 1.96
C LEU A 400 -2.58 15.36 1.32
N GLY A 401 -1.90 15.41 0.17
CA GLY A 401 -1.67 16.65 -0.58
C GLY A 401 -1.40 16.43 -2.07
N GLU A 402 -0.93 17.47 -2.75
CA GLU A 402 -0.44 17.41 -4.14
C GLU A 402 0.99 16.88 -4.15
N MET A 403 1.30 15.93 -5.05
CA MET A 403 2.68 15.48 -5.24
C MET A 403 3.48 16.47 -6.07
N VAL A 404 4.64 16.84 -5.55
CA VAL A 404 5.59 17.73 -6.20
C VAL A 404 6.93 17.01 -6.37
N VAL A 405 7.37 16.90 -7.61
CA VAL A 405 8.61 16.25 -8.01
C VAL A 405 9.66 17.30 -8.30
N THR A 406 10.87 17.08 -7.80
CA THR A 406 12.06 17.89 -8.08
C THR A 406 13.22 16.98 -8.44
N GLY A 407 14.07 17.39 -9.38
CA GLY A 407 15.22 16.59 -9.80
C GLY A 407 15.56 16.77 -11.26
N ASP A 408 16.69 16.18 -11.67
CA ASP A 408 17.29 16.40 -12.98
C ASP A 408 16.51 15.74 -14.12
N SER A 409 15.54 14.87 -13.81
CA SER A 409 14.62 14.29 -14.80
C SER A 409 13.36 15.12 -15.06
N VAL A 410 13.12 16.20 -14.32
CA VAL A 410 12.00 17.11 -14.58
C VAL A 410 12.18 17.82 -15.91
N ALA A 411 11.19 17.69 -16.80
CA ALA A 411 11.23 18.23 -18.15
C ALA A 411 11.25 19.77 -18.18
N LEU A 412 11.61 20.35 -19.32
CA LEU A 412 11.71 21.80 -19.51
C LEU A 412 10.35 22.53 -19.59
N GLY A 413 9.24 21.79 -19.55
CA GLY A 413 7.89 22.31 -19.79
C GLY A 413 7.21 21.69 -21.01
N TYR A 414 6.15 22.33 -21.48
CA TYR A 414 5.37 21.88 -22.64
C TYR A 414 5.68 22.71 -23.90
N SER A 415 5.48 22.12 -25.08
CA SER A 415 5.44 22.84 -26.36
C SER A 415 4.09 23.54 -26.55
N GLY A 416 4.13 24.80 -27.00
CA GLY A 416 2.93 25.63 -27.24
C GLY A 416 2.48 26.46 -26.04
N THR A 417 1.31 27.10 -26.15
CA THR A 417 0.78 28.03 -25.15
C THR A 417 0.35 27.29 -23.88
N PRO A 418 0.71 27.77 -22.67
CA PRO A 418 0.25 27.18 -21.42
C PRO A 418 -1.29 27.16 -21.37
N SER A 419 -1.88 25.97 -21.25
CA SER A 419 -3.31 25.86 -21.00
C SER A 419 -3.58 26.22 -19.55
N ALA A 420 -4.34 27.28 -19.30
CA ALA A 420 -4.76 27.73 -17.96
C ALA A 420 -5.67 26.73 -17.21
N THR A 421 -5.85 25.51 -17.73
CA THR A 421 -6.82 24.53 -17.23
C THR A 421 -6.23 23.16 -16.85
N SER A 422 -4.91 22.98 -16.94
CA SER A 422 -4.23 21.75 -16.52
C SER A 422 -3.84 21.81 -15.05
N SER A 423 -4.07 20.72 -14.30
CA SER A 423 -3.55 20.55 -12.94
C SER A 423 -2.04 20.28 -12.92
N THR A 424 -1.53 19.49 -13.88
CA THR A 424 -0.09 19.27 -14.05
C THR A 424 0.59 20.53 -14.60
N ARG A 425 1.64 20.99 -13.92
CA ARG A 425 2.41 22.20 -14.27
C ARG A 425 3.87 22.07 -13.84
N ILE A 426 4.76 22.69 -14.60
CA ILE A 426 6.19 22.77 -14.29
C ILE A 426 6.52 24.24 -14.04
N GLU A 427 6.96 24.56 -12.83
CA GLU A 427 7.23 25.92 -12.37
C GLU A 427 8.57 25.96 -11.65
N ASN A 428 9.48 26.82 -12.11
CA ASN A 428 10.81 26.99 -11.50
C ASN A 428 11.58 25.66 -11.32
N GLY A 429 11.46 24.73 -12.27
CA GLY A 429 12.11 23.41 -12.21
C GLY A 429 11.44 22.39 -11.27
N ARG A 430 10.31 22.76 -10.63
CA ARG A 430 9.47 21.84 -9.84
C ARG A 430 8.30 21.38 -10.69
N LEU A 431 8.03 20.09 -10.70
CA LEU A 431 6.87 19.49 -11.32
C LEU A 431 5.78 19.30 -10.28
N TYR A 432 4.72 20.07 -10.37
CA TYR A 432 3.47 19.79 -9.68
C TYR A 432 2.70 18.80 -10.56
N SER A 433 2.63 17.55 -10.12
CA SER A 433 2.18 16.45 -10.97
C SER A 433 0.68 16.54 -11.27
N GLY A 434 -0.09 17.23 -10.42
CA GLY A 434 -1.53 17.17 -10.41
C GLY A 434 -2.04 15.80 -9.98
N ASP A 435 -1.24 15.01 -9.26
CA ASP A 435 -1.63 13.76 -8.61
C ASP A 435 -1.74 13.98 -7.09
N ALA A 436 -2.78 13.44 -6.47
CA ALA A 436 -3.03 13.47 -5.04
C ALA A 436 -2.46 12.22 -4.37
N GLY A 437 -1.80 12.42 -3.24
CA GLY A 437 -1.32 11.32 -2.39
C GLY A 437 -0.53 11.81 -1.19
N PHE A 438 0.24 10.92 -0.59
CA PHE A 438 0.94 11.16 0.67
C PHE A 438 2.23 10.35 0.73
N LEU A 439 3.14 10.75 1.62
CA LEU A 439 4.28 9.93 2.02
C LEU A 439 3.90 9.12 3.26
N TYR A 440 4.33 7.87 3.35
CA TYR A 440 4.20 7.08 4.58
C TYR A 440 5.53 6.40 4.87
N ARG A 441 6.20 6.84 5.94
CA ARG A 441 7.58 6.43 6.28
C ARG A 441 8.56 6.67 5.11
N GLY A 442 8.39 7.80 4.42
CA GLY A 442 9.17 8.20 3.24
C GLY A 442 8.81 7.48 1.94
N GLU A 443 7.88 6.52 1.95
CA GLU A 443 7.41 5.82 0.76
C GLU A 443 6.22 6.55 0.13
N VAL A 444 6.17 6.62 -1.21
CA VAL A 444 5.14 7.35 -1.97
C VAL A 444 3.88 6.49 -2.14
N PHE A 445 2.72 7.04 -1.79
CA PHE A 445 1.40 6.45 -2.04
C PHE A 445 0.53 7.40 -2.88
N VAL A 446 0.13 6.97 -4.07
CA VAL A 446 -0.71 7.76 -5.00
C VAL A 446 -2.17 7.31 -4.91
N LEU A 447 -3.09 8.25 -4.74
CA LEU A 447 -4.54 7.99 -4.72
C LEU A 447 -5.20 8.23 -6.07
N GLY A 448 -4.79 9.27 -6.81
CA GLY A 448 -5.40 9.61 -8.10
C GLY A 448 -5.05 11.00 -8.60
N ARG A 449 -5.70 11.46 -9.67
CA ARG A 449 -5.46 12.79 -10.27
C ARG A 449 -6.29 13.88 -9.62
N MET A 450 -5.67 15.02 -9.31
CA MET A 450 -6.35 16.25 -8.91
C MET A 450 -7.15 16.82 -10.08
N GLY A 451 -8.40 17.24 -9.80
CA GLY A 451 -9.31 17.80 -10.81
C GLY A 451 -10.12 16.75 -11.59
N THR A 452 -9.87 15.46 -11.41
CA THR A 452 -10.85 14.39 -11.67
C THR A 452 -11.65 14.06 -10.42
N SER A 453 -11.58 14.90 -9.39
CA SER A 453 -12.37 14.81 -8.17
C SER A 453 -13.40 15.93 -8.09
N LEU A 454 -14.63 15.62 -7.70
CA LEU A 454 -15.65 16.60 -7.35
C LEU A 454 -15.59 16.87 -5.84
N LYS A 455 -15.50 18.14 -5.41
CA LYS A 455 -15.64 18.50 -3.98
C LYS A 455 -17.12 18.53 -3.61
N VAL A 456 -17.56 17.66 -2.71
CA VAL A 456 -18.94 17.53 -2.24
C VAL A 456 -18.95 17.62 -0.71
N ARG A 457 -19.57 18.67 -0.14
CA ARG A 457 -19.68 18.87 1.32
C ARG A 457 -18.33 18.77 2.07
N GLY A 458 -17.25 19.29 1.49
CA GLY A 458 -15.90 19.22 2.07
C GLY A 458 -15.15 17.91 1.84
N ARG A 459 -15.73 16.92 1.14
CA ARG A 459 -15.09 15.66 0.73
C ARG A 459 -14.70 15.69 -0.75
N SER A 460 -13.53 15.16 -1.11
CA SER A 460 -13.15 14.91 -2.50
C SER A 460 -13.70 13.56 -2.98
N VAL A 461 -14.45 13.54 -4.08
CA VAL A 461 -14.98 12.32 -4.72
C VAL A 461 -14.31 12.13 -6.07
N PHE A 462 -13.50 11.09 -6.24
CA PHE A 462 -12.74 10.84 -7.47
C PHE A 462 -13.60 10.12 -8.53
N MET A 463 -13.52 10.57 -9.79
CA MET A 463 -14.30 9.99 -10.89
C MET A 463 -13.88 8.56 -11.21
N GLU A 464 -12.59 8.23 -11.04
CA GLU A 464 -12.08 6.87 -11.19
C GLU A 464 -12.68 5.90 -10.15
N ASP A 465 -12.93 6.38 -8.93
CA ASP A 465 -13.63 5.60 -7.90
C ASP A 465 -15.08 5.38 -8.30
N ILE A 466 -15.76 6.41 -8.80
CA ILE A 466 -17.12 6.29 -9.33
C ILE A 466 -17.17 5.30 -10.49
N GLU A 467 -16.26 5.39 -11.46
CA GLU A 467 -16.18 4.48 -12.60
C GLU A 467 -15.91 3.03 -12.13
N SER A 468 -15.00 2.85 -11.18
CA SER A 468 -14.66 1.53 -10.63
C SER A 468 -15.83 0.95 -9.87
N ARG A 469 -16.48 1.76 -9.03
CA ARG A 469 -17.64 1.37 -8.23
C ARG A 469 -18.84 1.05 -9.11
N VAL A 470 -19.14 1.89 -10.09
CA VAL A 470 -20.22 1.63 -11.05
C VAL A 470 -19.89 0.41 -11.89
N ALA A 471 -18.66 0.25 -12.41
CA ALA A 471 -18.26 -0.96 -13.11
C ALA A 471 -18.45 -2.22 -12.26
N GLN A 472 -18.02 -2.14 -10.99
CA GLN A 472 -18.08 -3.23 -10.03
C GLN A 472 -19.53 -3.59 -9.66
N GLU A 473 -20.37 -2.59 -9.42
CA GLU A 473 -21.74 -2.80 -8.91
C GLU A 473 -22.79 -2.96 -10.02
N THR A 474 -22.59 -2.39 -11.22
CA THR A 474 -23.52 -2.57 -12.37
C THR A 474 -23.04 -3.64 -13.35
N GLY A 475 -21.87 -4.25 -13.11
CA GLY A 475 -21.25 -5.26 -13.98
C GLY A 475 -20.84 -4.76 -15.38
N LEU A 476 -20.78 -3.43 -15.56
CA LEU A 476 -20.28 -2.82 -16.79
C LEU A 476 -18.76 -2.89 -16.81
N THR A 477 -18.16 -3.11 -17.97
CA THR A 477 -16.70 -3.07 -18.11
C THR A 477 -16.21 -1.66 -17.76
N LYS A 478 -15.29 -1.51 -16.79
CA LYS A 478 -14.67 -0.22 -16.43
C LYS A 478 -14.12 0.52 -17.65
N GLY A 479 -13.49 -0.22 -18.58
CA GLY A 479 -13.04 0.29 -19.88
C GLY A 479 -14.14 0.73 -20.86
N LYS A 480 -15.42 0.68 -20.49
CA LYS A 480 -16.57 1.23 -21.24
C LYS A 480 -17.30 2.32 -20.46
N LEU A 481 -16.75 2.75 -19.32
CA LEU A 481 -17.27 3.82 -18.48
C LEU A 481 -16.29 4.99 -18.46
N ALA A 482 -16.83 6.19 -18.33
CA ALA A 482 -16.08 7.38 -17.99
C ALA A 482 -16.98 8.37 -17.26
N ALA A 483 -16.59 8.77 -16.05
CA ALA A 483 -17.30 9.77 -15.27
C ALA A 483 -16.62 11.14 -15.41
N VAL A 484 -17.41 12.21 -15.38
CA VAL A 484 -16.93 13.59 -15.32
C VAL A 484 -17.71 14.36 -14.27
N GLY A 485 -17.01 15.02 -13.35
CA GLY A 485 -17.62 15.99 -12.44
C GLY A 485 -17.83 17.33 -13.14
N PHE A 486 -18.95 17.99 -12.87
CA PHE A 486 -19.24 19.32 -13.38
C PHE A 486 -19.76 20.26 -12.28
N SER A 487 -19.56 21.56 -12.52
CA SER A 487 -20.11 22.66 -11.73
C SER A 487 -20.42 23.80 -12.71
N ASP A 488 -21.70 24.13 -12.91
CA ASP A 488 -22.12 25.19 -13.82
C ASP A 488 -23.44 25.84 -13.38
N ALA A 489 -23.56 27.17 -13.54
CA ALA A 489 -24.78 27.94 -13.25
C ALA A 489 -25.50 27.67 -11.90
N GLY A 490 -24.77 27.22 -10.87
CA GLY A 490 -25.32 26.85 -9.56
C GLY A 490 -25.72 25.38 -9.42
N GLU A 491 -25.55 24.57 -10.46
CA GLU A 491 -25.76 23.12 -10.47
C GLU A 491 -24.42 22.38 -10.41
N GLN A 492 -24.33 21.38 -9.53
CA GLN A 492 -23.15 20.54 -9.35
C GLN A 492 -23.53 19.07 -9.43
N GLY A 493 -22.68 18.26 -10.08
CA GLY A 493 -23.04 16.88 -10.35
C GLY A 493 -22.00 16.06 -11.08
N VAL A 494 -22.41 14.86 -11.48
CA VAL A 494 -21.59 13.92 -12.26
C VAL A 494 -22.36 13.50 -13.51
N VAL A 495 -21.64 13.45 -14.63
CA VAL A 495 -22.10 12.77 -15.84
C VAL A 495 -21.32 11.47 -15.99
N LEU A 496 -22.03 10.36 -16.10
CA LEU A 496 -21.44 9.07 -16.45
C LEU A 496 -21.71 8.77 -17.94
N PHE A 497 -20.65 8.67 -18.73
CA PHE A 497 -20.70 8.16 -20.09
C PHE A 497 -20.50 6.64 -20.09
N ALA A 498 -21.31 5.94 -20.88
CA ALA A 498 -21.20 4.51 -21.04
C ALA A 498 -21.32 4.09 -22.52
N GLU A 499 -20.31 3.37 -23.01
CA GLU A 499 -20.32 2.70 -24.33
C GLU A 499 -21.12 1.39 -24.26
N THR A 500 -22.38 1.51 -23.89
CA THR A 500 -23.32 0.39 -23.74
C THR A 500 -24.73 0.86 -24.05
N ALA A 501 -25.60 -0.07 -24.43
CA ALA A 501 -27.01 0.24 -24.65
C ALA A 501 -27.70 0.65 -23.34
N ALA A 502 -28.72 1.49 -23.45
CA ALA A 502 -29.58 1.82 -22.32
C ALA A 502 -30.25 0.56 -21.75
N GLY A 503 -30.37 0.48 -20.43
CA GLY A 503 -30.99 -0.64 -19.74
C GLY A 503 -31.06 -0.41 -18.22
N ASP A 504 -31.48 -1.44 -17.49
CA ASP A 504 -31.77 -1.38 -16.05
C ASP A 504 -30.60 -0.84 -15.18
N TRP A 505 -29.36 -0.97 -15.66
CA TRP A 505 -28.14 -0.47 -14.99
C TRP A 505 -28.13 1.05 -14.80
N ILE A 506 -28.90 1.80 -15.58
CA ILE A 506 -28.97 3.26 -15.51
C ILE A 506 -29.50 3.68 -14.13
N ALA A 507 -30.55 3.04 -13.63
CA ALA A 507 -31.12 3.39 -12.31
C ALA A 507 -30.11 3.10 -11.18
N GLU A 508 -29.37 2.00 -11.31
CA GLU A 508 -28.37 1.57 -10.33
C GLU A 508 -27.11 2.44 -10.34
N ALA A 509 -26.53 2.72 -11.52
CA ALA A 509 -25.45 3.68 -11.66
C ALA A 509 -25.84 5.04 -11.06
N ARG A 510 -27.10 5.45 -11.21
CA ARG A 510 -27.60 6.70 -10.63
C ARG A 510 -27.67 6.65 -9.11
N ALA A 511 -28.11 5.53 -8.54
CA ALA A 511 -28.12 5.32 -7.09
C ALA A 511 -26.71 5.27 -6.50
N ILE A 512 -25.77 4.60 -7.17
CA ILE A 512 -24.35 4.52 -6.76
C ILE A 512 -23.72 5.91 -6.75
N ILE A 513 -23.84 6.65 -7.86
CA ILE A 513 -23.32 8.00 -7.97
C ILE A 513 -24.02 8.90 -6.95
N GLY A 514 -25.34 8.82 -6.84
CA GLY A 514 -26.13 9.58 -5.85
C GLY A 514 -25.70 9.31 -4.41
N GLY A 515 -25.35 8.07 -4.06
CA GLY A 515 -24.79 7.73 -2.74
C GLY A 515 -23.43 8.38 -2.45
N HIS A 516 -22.63 8.64 -3.50
CA HIS A 516 -21.35 9.35 -3.36
C HIS A 516 -21.51 10.88 -3.32
N LEU A 517 -22.58 11.41 -3.91
CA LEU A 517 -22.81 12.86 -4.04
C LEU A 517 -23.81 13.44 -3.03
N GLY A 518 -24.70 12.61 -2.47
CA GLY A 518 -25.83 13.05 -1.65
C GLY A 518 -27.03 13.55 -2.48
N PRO A 519 -28.20 13.75 -1.85
CA PRO A 519 -29.48 13.97 -2.54
C PRO A 519 -29.62 15.33 -3.25
N ALA A 520 -28.68 16.26 -3.07
CA ALA A 520 -28.75 17.62 -3.62
C ALA A 520 -28.01 17.80 -4.96
N GLN A 521 -27.28 16.78 -5.44
CA GLN A 521 -26.41 16.88 -6.61
C GLN A 521 -26.97 16.12 -7.80
N THR A 522 -26.76 16.67 -9.01
CA THR A 522 -27.33 16.13 -10.24
C THR A 522 -26.51 14.94 -10.76
N VAL A 523 -27.20 13.89 -11.22
CA VAL A 523 -26.59 12.75 -11.90
C VAL A 523 -27.17 12.57 -13.29
N HIS A 524 -26.34 12.73 -14.31
CA HIS A 524 -26.70 12.42 -15.70
C HIS A 524 -26.03 11.12 -16.14
N ILE A 525 -26.77 10.29 -16.87
CA ILE A 525 -26.23 9.10 -17.51
C ILE A 525 -26.42 9.24 -19.01
N VAL A 526 -25.33 9.03 -19.74
CA VAL A 526 -25.26 9.16 -21.19
C VAL A 526 -24.81 7.84 -21.79
N THR A 527 -25.66 7.27 -22.64
CA THR A 527 -25.41 5.98 -23.30
C THR A 527 -25.21 6.17 -24.79
N GLY A 528 -24.41 5.32 -25.42
CA GLY A 528 -24.18 5.40 -26.86
C GLY A 528 -23.31 4.27 -27.40
N PRO A 529 -23.12 4.21 -28.72
CA PRO A 529 -22.35 3.16 -29.37
C PRO A 529 -20.85 3.24 -29.02
N ARG A 530 -20.11 2.17 -29.35
CA ARG A 530 -18.65 2.14 -29.25
C ARG A 530 -18.05 3.33 -30.01
N GLY A 531 -17.17 4.10 -29.37
CA GLY A 531 -16.67 5.38 -29.85
C GLY A 531 -17.31 6.59 -29.15
N LEU A 532 -18.35 6.43 -28.32
CA LEU A 532 -18.89 7.51 -27.48
C LEU A 532 -17.83 8.04 -26.51
N ILE A 533 -17.07 7.16 -25.86
CA ILE A 533 -16.03 7.55 -24.91
C ILE A 533 -14.78 7.89 -25.72
N ARG A 534 -14.54 9.19 -25.89
CA ARG A 534 -13.35 9.69 -26.57
C ARG A 534 -12.12 9.37 -25.73
N ARG A 535 -11.17 8.63 -26.29
CA ARG A 535 -9.91 8.27 -25.63
C ARG A 535 -8.73 9.04 -26.22
N THR A 536 -7.63 9.06 -25.49
CA THR A 536 -6.35 9.58 -25.93
C THR A 536 -5.53 8.47 -26.59
N SER A 537 -4.40 8.80 -27.23
CA SER A 537 -3.46 7.81 -27.81
C SER A 537 -2.99 6.77 -26.79
N SER A 538 -2.98 7.10 -25.50
CA SER A 538 -2.64 6.20 -24.40
C SER A 538 -3.81 5.38 -23.84
N GLY A 539 -4.98 5.41 -24.46
CA GLY A 539 -6.18 4.69 -24.02
C GLY A 539 -6.99 5.35 -22.89
N LYS A 540 -6.62 6.54 -22.40
CA LYS A 540 -7.29 7.23 -21.26
C LYS A 540 -8.53 8.04 -21.72
N PRO A 541 -9.64 8.12 -20.95
CA PRO A 541 -10.83 8.90 -21.33
C PRO A 541 -10.61 10.43 -21.32
N ARG A 542 -11.11 11.15 -22.34
CA ARG A 542 -11.06 12.62 -22.49
C ARG A 542 -12.27 13.31 -21.81
N ARG A 543 -12.38 13.15 -20.48
CA ARG A 543 -13.56 13.51 -19.66
C ARG A 543 -14.13 14.92 -19.92
N ARG A 544 -13.29 15.96 -19.88
CA ARG A 544 -13.73 17.37 -20.06
C ARG A 544 -14.19 17.67 -21.49
N HIS A 545 -13.58 17.03 -22.49
CA HIS A 545 -13.97 17.18 -23.89
C HIS A 545 -15.33 16.54 -24.16
N MET A 546 -15.59 15.36 -23.58
CA MET A 546 -16.91 14.71 -23.67
C MET A 546 -18.01 15.56 -23.03
N TRP A 547 -17.72 16.21 -21.90
CA TRP A 547 -18.64 17.18 -21.28
C TRP A 547 -18.97 18.37 -22.21
N GLN A 548 -17.96 18.99 -22.83
CA GLN A 548 -18.18 20.11 -23.76
C GLN A 548 -19.00 19.70 -24.99
N GLN A 549 -18.73 18.52 -25.56
CA GLN A 549 -19.52 18.03 -26.71
C GLN A 549 -20.96 17.70 -26.34
N LEU A 550 -21.21 17.25 -25.10
CA LEU A 550 -22.56 16.97 -24.61
C LEU A 550 -23.35 18.26 -24.48
N ARG A 551 -22.73 19.32 -23.94
CA ARG A 551 -23.33 20.65 -23.80
C ARG A 551 -23.66 21.32 -25.14
N ASP A 552 -22.79 21.15 -26.12
CA ASP A 552 -22.97 21.71 -27.46
C ASP A 552 -23.94 20.87 -28.32
N SER A 553 -24.51 19.78 -27.79
CA SER A 553 -25.30 18.79 -28.53
C SER A 553 -24.58 18.19 -29.75
N LYS A 554 -23.24 18.08 -29.67
CA LYS A 554 -22.36 17.59 -30.75
C LYS A 554 -21.95 16.12 -30.61
N LEU A 555 -22.43 15.42 -29.58
CA LEU A 555 -22.17 14.00 -29.34
C LEU A 555 -23.14 13.12 -30.16
N ALA A 556 -22.71 12.70 -31.35
CA ALA A 556 -23.52 11.86 -32.24
C ALA A 556 -23.83 10.50 -31.61
N GLY A 557 -25.12 10.13 -31.58
CA GLY A 557 -25.59 8.83 -31.05
C GLY A 557 -25.70 8.74 -29.53
N ALA A 558 -25.54 9.85 -28.80
CA ALA A 558 -25.72 9.90 -27.35
C ALA A 558 -27.20 9.99 -26.95
N VAL A 559 -27.62 9.19 -25.97
CA VAL A 559 -28.93 9.24 -25.33
C VAL A 559 -28.75 9.62 -23.86
N VAL A 560 -29.41 10.69 -23.43
CA VAL A 560 -29.36 11.20 -22.05
C VAL A 560 -30.57 10.68 -21.27
N HIS A 561 -30.35 10.13 -20.08
CA HIS A 561 -31.40 9.58 -19.21
C HIS A 561 -31.58 10.46 -17.97
N SER A 562 -32.79 10.95 -17.68
CA SER A 562 -33.16 11.79 -16.51
C SER A 562 -34.06 11.05 -15.51
N ALA A 563 -34.08 11.51 -14.25
CA ALA A 563 -34.68 10.81 -13.10
C ALA A 563 -36.12 11.27 -12.80
N GLU A 564 -37.09 10.85 -13.61
CA GLU A 564 -38.52 10.91 -13.26
C GLU A 564 -39.16 9.66 -13.89
N ASP A 565 -39.38 8.58 -13.11
CA ASP A 565 -40.56 7.69 -13.21
C ASP A 565 -40.44 6.40 -12.36
N GLU A 566 -41.44 6.25 -11.47
CA GLU A 566 -42.10 5.05 -10.89
C GLU A 566 -41.78 4.46 -9.48
N PRO A 567 -42.83 3.98 -8.74
CA PRO A 567 -42.85 3.74 -7.28
C PRO A 567 -42.92 2.25 -6.83
N GLU A 568 -42.59 2.02 -5.55
CA GLU A 568 -42.55 0.74 -4.79
C GLU A 568 -43.93 0.11 -4.46
N THR A 569 -44.03 -1.23 -4.55
CA THR A 569 -44.71 -2.12 -3.56
C THR A 569 -44.17 -3.56 -3.68
N ALA A 570 -43.80 -4.23 -2.57
CA ALA A 570 -43.10 -5.53 -2.59
C ALA A 570 -43.97 -6.71 -2.11
N VAL A 571 -44.30 -7.62 -3.04
CA VAL A 571 -44.63 -9.02 -2.75
C VAL A 571 -43.32 -9.83 -2.69
N ARG A 572 -43.26 -10.92 -1.89
CA ARG A 572 -42.13 -11.87 -1.84
C ARG A 572 -42.04 -12.68 -3.14
N THR A 573 -41.69 -12.01 -4.22
CA THR A 573 -41.48 -12.61 -5.54
C THR A 573 -40.00 -12.44 -5.89
N PRO A 574 -39.33 -13.44 -6.47
CA PRO A 574 -37.98 -13.28 -6.97
C PRO A 574 -37.86 -12.04 -7.84
N GLY A 575 -36.84 -11.22 -7.60
CA GLY A 575 -36.68 -9.91 -8.24
C GLY A 575 -36.40 -9.95 -9.76
N LEU A 576 -36.32 -11.14 -10.36
CA LEU A 576 -36.08 -11.35 -11.79
C LEU A 576 -37.23 -12.12 -12.47
N PRO A 577 -37.63 -11.74 -13.69
CA PRO A 577 -38.57 -12.50 -14.51
C PRO A 577 -38.08 -13.93 -14.77
N ALA A 578 -39.00 -14.90 -14.71
CA ALA A 578 -38.68 -16.34 -14.83
C ALA A 578 -38.01 -16.72 -16.16
N ASP A 579 -38.37 -16.04 -17.26
CA ASP A 579 -37.76 -16.25 -18.58
C ASP A 579 -36.30 -15.77 -18.62
N ARG A 580 -35.98 -14.69 -17.90
CA ARG A 580 -34.62 -14.16 -17.78
C ARG A 580 -33.75 -15.06 -16.92
N LEU A 581 -34.30 -15.53 -15.80
CA LEU A 581 -33.64 -16.49 -14.92
C LEU A 581 -33.32 -17.81 -15.64
N LYS A 582 -34.27 -18.31 -16.45
CA LYS A 582 -34.06 -19.51 -17.27
C LYS A 582 -32.93 -19.33 -18.29
N ARG A 583 -32.88 -18.21 -19.01
CA ARG A 583 -31.81 -17.94 -19.99
C ARG A 583 -30.43 -17.90 -19.35
N LEU A 584 -30.32 -17.25 -18.18
CA LEU A 584 -29.04 -17.15 -17.46
C LEU A 584 -28.62 -18.49 -16.88
N LEU A 585 -29.57 -19.30 -16.43
CA LEU A 585 -29.30 -20.67 -16.03
C LEU A 585 -28.83 -21.52 -17.22
N ASP A 586 -29.54 -21.50 -18.35
CA ASP A 586 -29.18 -22.26 -19.55
C ASP A 586 -27.74 -21.92 -20.01
N ALA A 587 -27.41 -20.62 -20.10
CA ALA A 587 -26.07 -20.15 -20.45
C ALA A 587 -25.00 -20.52 -19.40
N ALA A 588 -25.36 -20.52 -18.11
CA ALA A 588 -24.43 -20.95 -17.06
C ALA A 588 -24.10 -22.45 -17.15
N LEU A 589 -25.11 -23.28 -17.43
CA LEU A 589 -24.96 -24.73 -17.56
C LEU A 589 -24.19 -25.17 -18.81
N GLU A 590 -24.03 -24.31 -19.84
CA GLU A 590 -23.15 -24.60 -20.99
C GLU A 590 -21.66 -24.67 -20.61
N THR A 591 -21.28 -23.96 -19.55
CA THR A 591 -19.87 -23.81 -19.13
C THR A 591 -19.55 -24.59 -17.86
N VAL A 592 -20.57 -25.09 -17.15
CA VAL A 592 -20.43 -25.85 -15.91
C VAL A 592 -20.92 -27.28 -16.14
N THR A 593 -20.04 -28.26 -15.94
CA THR A 593 -20.43 -29.66 -16.00
C THR A 593 -21.34 -30.00 -14.82
N VAL A 594 -22.64 -30.19 -15.09
CA VAL A 594 -23.63 -30.58 -14.10
C VAL A 594 -24.04 -32.05 -14.32
N PRO A 595 -24.01 -32.90 -13.27
CA PRO A 595 -24.54 -34.26 -13.37
C PRO A 595 -26.00 -34.24 -13.81
N ALA A 596 -26.39 -35.15 -14.72
CA ALA A 596 -27.72 -35.17 -15.32
C ALA A 596 -28.86 -35.39 -14.29
N ASP A 597 -28.51 -35.87 -13.09
CA ASP A 597 -29.41 -36.17 -11.98
C ASP A 597 -29.32 -35.15 -10.83
N ALA A 598 -28.54 -34.07 -10.98
CA ALA A 598 -28.41 -32.99 -10.00
C ALA A 598 -29.63 -32.04 -10.02
N ALA A 599 -29.93 -31.45 -8.86
CA ALA A 599 -30.90 -30.35 -8.76
C ALA A 599 -30.20 -29.00 -8.88
N VAL A 600 -30.87 -27.98 -9.40
CA VAL A 600 -30.33 -26.60 -9.45
C VAL A 600 -31.28 -25.64 -8.74
N LEU A 601 -30.74 -24.89 -7.79
CA LEU A 601 -31.45 -23.90 -6.99
C LEU A 601 -30.92 -22.48 -7.27
N PHE A 602 -31.78 -21.49 -7.07
CA PHE A 602 -31.49 -20.06 -7.11
C PHE A 602 -31.51 -19.49 -5.70
N GLU A 603 -30.42 -18.87 -5.28
CA GLU A 603 -30.17 -18.40 -3.92
C GLU A 603 -29.91 -16.89 -3.87
N GLY A 604 -29.78 -16.35 -2.66
CA GLY A 604 -29.32 -14.96 -2.44
C GLY A 604 -30.44 -13.93 -2.39
N SER A 605 -30.05 -12.64 -2.39
CA SER A 605 -30.99 -11.53 -2.12
C SER A 605 -32.06 -11.34 -3.20
N LEU A 606 -31.81 -11.81 -4.42
CA LEU A 606 -32.80 -11.79 -5.49
C LEU A 606 -33.87 -12.88 -5.34
N ALA A 607 -33.49 -14.06 -4.83
CA ALA A 607 -34.45 -15.10 -4.48
C ALA A 607 -35.41 -14.63 -3.37
N GLU A 608 -34.91 -13.79 -2.46
CA GLU A 608 -35.66 -13.23 -1.31
C GLU A 608 -36.42 -11.91 -1.62
N GLY A 609 -36.37 -11.43 -2.86
CA GLY A 609 -37.09 -10.23 -3.29
C GLY A 609 -36.52 -8.90 -2.75
N PHE A 610 -35.26 -8.89 -2.30
CA PHE A 610 -34.55 -7.67 -1.89
C PHE A 610 -33.67 -7.09 -3.00
N GLY A 611 -33.18 -7.93 -3.91
CA GLY A 611 -32.30 -7.54 -5.00
C GLY A 611 -32.98 -6.70 -6.09
N ASN A 612 -32.18 -5.89 -6.77
CA ASN A 612 -32.55 -5.10 -7.94
C ASN A 612 -32.09 -5.80 -9.22
N ALA A 613 -32.31 -5.21 -10.39
CA ALA A 613 -31.82 -5.78 -11.64
C ALA A 613 -30.31 -6.10 -11.56
N GLY A 614 -29.41 -5.24 -11.07
CA GLY A 614 -27.96 -5.52 -11.05
C GLY A 614 -27.44 -6.53 -10.03
N SER A 615 -28.28 -7.01 -9.12
CA SER A 615 -27.86 -7.95 -8.08
C SER A 615 -27.30 -9.26 -8.67
N ASP A 616 -26.24 -9.78 -8.05
CA ASP A 616 -25.59 -11.04 -8.44
C ASP A 616 -26.59 -12.21 -8.46
N ILE A 617 -26.36 -13.15 -9.37
CA ILE A 617 -27.20 -14.35 -9.51
C ILE A 617 -26.45 -15.53 -8.93
N ASP A 618 -26.97 -16.10 -7.85
CA ASP A 618 -26.37 -17.26 -7.20
C ASP A 618 -27.16 -18.52 -7.55
N PHE A 619 -26.55 -19.43 -8.30
CA PHE A 619 -27.04 -20.79 -8.50
C PHE A 619 -26.30 -21.78 -7.59
N LEU A 620 -27.04 -22.73 -7.04
CA LEU A 620 -26.50 -23.89 -6.34
C LEU A 620 -26.92 -25.17 -7.05
N VAL A 621 -25.94 -25.91 -7.57
CA VAL A 621 -26.07 -27.26 -8.10
C VAL A 621 -25.88 -28.25 -6.96
N VAL A 622 -26.90 -29.09 -6.73
CA VAL A 622 -26.88 -30.14 -5.71
C VAL A 622 -26.84 -31.50 -6.40
N ALA A 623 -25.66 -32.12 -6.37
CA ALA A 623 -25.43 -33.43 -6.97
C ALA A 623 -25.76 -34.58 -5.99
N PRO A 624 -26.29 -35.72 -6.49
CA PRO A 624 -26.46 -36.92 -5.68
C PRO A 624 -25.10 -37.56 -5.33
N GLY A 625 -25.06 -38.27 -4.21
CA GLY A 625 -23.88 -39.04 -3.77
C GLY A 625 -23.22 -38.55 -2.48
N SER A 626 -22.19 -39.27 -2.05
CA SER A 626 -21.48 -39.09 -0.77
C SER A 626 -20.12 -38.38 -0.89
N GLY A 627 -19.64 -38.10 -2.10
CA GLY A 627 -18.33 -37.50 -2.35
C GLY A 627 -18.22 -36.04 -1.91
N GLU A 628 -17.00 -35.57 -1.67
CA GLU A 628 -16.71 -34.14 -1.51
C GLU A 628 -16.52 -33.49 -2.88
N LEU A 629 -17.39 -32.53 -3.20
CA LEU A 629 -17.28 -31.74 -4.41
C LEU A 629 -16.56 -30.42 -4.13
N PRO A 630 -15.86 -29.86 -5.13
CA PRO A 630 -15.13 -28.60 -4.98
C PRO A 630 -16.00 -27.49 -4.40
N THR A 631 -15.46 -26.77 -3.42
CA THR A 631 -16.21 -25.71 -2.73
C THR A 631 -16.20 -24.38 -3.48
N LEU A 632 -15.21 -24.18 -4.36
CA LEU A 632 -15.06 -22.96 -5.15
C LEU A 632 -16.23 -22.81 -6.14
N PRO A 633 -16.89 -21.65 -6.17
CA PRO A 633 -17.89 -21.36 -7.19
C PRO A 633 -17.25 -21.21 -8.57
N THR A 634 -17.97 -21.60 -9.61
CA THR A 634 -17.70 -21.12 -10.96
C THR A 634 -18.31 -19.74 -11.09
N LEU A 635 -17.47 -18.72 -11.29
CA LEU A 635 -17.91 -17.36 -11.55
C LEU A 635 -17.96 -17.13 -13.06
N LEU A 636 -19.17 -16.84 -13.54
CA LEU A 636 -19.45 -16.50 -14.93
C LEU A 636 -19.88 -15.04 -15.00
N PHE A 637 -19.58 -14.39 -16.12
CA PHE A 637 -20.12 -13.07 -16.42
C PHE A 637 -21.07 -13.20 -17.61
N LEU A 638 -22.36 -13.28 -17.32
CA LEU A 638 -23.43 -13.47 -18.31
C LEU A 638 -24.37 -12.27 -18.29
N ASP A 639 -24.74 -11.75 -19.45
CA ASP A 639 -25.54 -10.53 -19.62
C ASP A 639 -25.05 -9.33 -18.76
N GLY A 640 -23.73 -9.19 -18.60
CA GLY A 640 -23.14 -8.10 -17.81
C GLY A 640 -23.35 -8.25 -16.31
N ARG A 641 -23.56 -9.46 -15.79
CA ARG A 641 -23.74 -9.74 -14.37
C ARG A 641 -22.86 -10.89 -13.93
N ARG A 642 -22.45 -10.88 -12.66
CA ARG A 642 -21.82 -12.04 -12.03
C ARG A 642 -22.88 -13.11 -11.77
N VAL A 643 -22.75 -14.23 -12.47
CA VAL A 643 -23.51 -15.46 -12.23
C VAL A 643 -22.58 -16.44 -11.53
N GLU A 644 -22.87 -16.71 -10.27
CA GLU A 644 -22.12 -17.64 -9.44
C GLU A 644 -22.80 -19.01 -9.48
N VAL A 645 -22.09 -20.05 -9.88
CA VAL A 645 -22.58 -21.44 -9.84
C VAL A 645 -21.76 -22.22 -8.82
N ARG A 646 -22.38 -22.59 -7.71
CA ARG A 646 -21.77 -23.44 -6.67
C ARG A 646 -22.22 -24.87 -6.87
N THR A 647 -21.32 -25.84 -6.66
CA THR A 647 -21.68 -27.26 -6.68
C THR A 647 -21.46 -27.89 -5.32
N ARG A 648 -22.45 -28.61 -4.80
CA ARG A 648 -22.37 -29.34 -3.53
C ARG A 648 -23.00 -30.72 -3.67
N SER A 649 -22.47 -31.70 -2.94
CA SER A 649 -23.14 -32.99 -2.80
C SER A 649 -24.21 -32.92 -1.71
N ALA A 650 -25.24 -33.77 -1.82
CA ALA A 650 -26.24 -33.94 -0.77
C ALA A 650 -25.60 -34.27 0.61
N ALA A 651 -24.50 -35.03 0.62
CA ALA A 651 -23.77 -35.34 1.85
C ALA A 651 -23.04 -34.13 2.47
N GLN A 652 -22.51 -33.21 1.66
CA GLN A 652 -21.89 -31.97 2.16
C GLN A 652 -22.93 -31.06 2.84
N ILE A 653 -24.12 -30.93 2.24
CA ILE A 653 -25.23 -30.15 2.81
C ILE A 653 -25.71 -30.78 4.12
N ARG A 654 -25.83 -32.12 4.17
CA ARG A 654 -26.16 -32.85 5.41
C ARG A 654 -25.15 -32.57 6.53
N ARG A 655 -23.85 -32.62 6.25
CA ARG A 655 -22.79 -32.29 7.23
C ARG A 655 -22.86 -30.85 7.72
N GLN A 656 -23.17 -29.90 6.84
CA GLN A 656 -23.34 -28.50 7.23
C GLN A 656 -24.51 -28.35 8.20
N PHE A 657 -25.63 -29.03 7.95
CA PHE A 657 -26.76 -29.06 8.88
C PHE A 657 -26.43 -29.73 10.21
N GLU A 658 -25.66 -30.82 10.21
CA GLU A 658 -25.14 -31.43 11.44
C GLU A 658 -24.26 -30.45 12.23
N GLN A 659 -23.41 -29.66 11.56
CA GLN A 659 -22.59 -28.61 12.18
C GLN A 659 -23.44 -27.49 12.80
N VAL A 660 -24.51 -27.05 12.13
CA VAL A 660 -25.46 -26.06 12.67
C VAL A 660 -26.08 -26.54 13.99
N LEU A 661 -26.40 -27.84 14.08
CA LEU A 661 -27.01 -28.43 15.27
C LEU A 661 -26.00 -28.65 16.41
N ALA A 662 -24.72 -28.83 16.09
CA ALA A 662 -23.65 -29.08 17.06
C ALA A 662 -23.01 -27.79 17.62
N ALA A 663 -22.29 -27.04 16.77
CA ALA A 663 -21.54 -25.84 17.15
C ALA A 663 -21.35 -24.95 15.90
N PRO A 664 -22.33 -24.09 15.57
CA PRO A 664 -22.28 -23.28 14.36
C PRO A 664 -21.22 -22.19 14.41
N ASP A 665 -20.52 -21.99 13.29
CA ASP A 665 -19.86 -20.73 12.97
C ASP A 665 -20.72 -19.91 11.99
N GLU A 666 -20.35 -18.64 11.81
CA GLU A 666 -21.10 -17.70 10.97
C GLU A 666 -21.16 -18.15 9.50
N ASP A 667 -20.08 -18.73 8.97
CA ASP A 667 -20.00 -19.15 7.58
C ASP A 667 -20.93 -20.34 7.28
N VAL A 668 -21.01 -21.29 8.21
CA VAL A 668 -21.94 -22.42 8.14
C VAL A 668 -23.39 -21.92 8.20
N LEU A 669 -23.70 -21.01 9.13
CA LEU A 669 -25.03 -20.40 9.22
C LEU A 669 -25.40 -19.67 7.93
N ASN A 670 -24.48 -18.88 7.37
CA ASN A 670 -24.68 -18.12 6.13
C ASN A 670 -24.94 -19.02 4.92
N ARG A 671 -24.28 -20.18 4.83
CA ARG A 671 -24.53 -21.17 3.78
C ARG A 671 -25.90 -21.83 3.93
N CYS A 672 -26.25 -22.25 5.16
CA CYS A 672 -27.51 -22.91 5.43
C CYS A 672 -28.72 -21.99 5.21
N GLN A 673 -28.66 -20.71 5.59
CA GLN A 673 -29.76 -19.76 5.33
C GLN A 673 -30.05 -19.61 3.83
N ARG A 674 -28.99 -19.56 2.99
CA ARG A 674 -29.13 -19.42 1.54
C ARG A 674 -29.80 -20.65 0.92
N PHE A 675 -29.41 -21.86 1.35
CA PHE A 675 -29.99 -23.11 0.86
C PHE A 675 -31.46 -23.30 1.27
N LEU A 676 -31.80 -23.03 2.53
CA LEU A 676 -33.17 -23.16 3.04
C LEU A 676 -34.14 -22.23 2.30
N ARG A 677 -33.66 -21.04 1.92
CA ARG A 677 -34.42 -20.00 1.22
C ARG A 677 -34.32 -20.05 -0.31
N ALA A 678 -33.62 -21.03 -0.84
CA ALA A 678 -33.41 -21.15 -2.27
C ALA A 678 -34.71 -21.49 -3.03
N THR A 679 -34.86 -20.96 -4.24
CA THR A 679 -35.92 -21.34 -5.18
C THR A 679 -35.44 -22.49 -6.07
N VAL A 680 -36.20 -23.58 -6.17
CA VAL A 680 -35.83 -24.70 -7.05
C VAL A 680 -36.12 -24.33 -8.49
N LEU A 681 -35.11 -24.38 -9.35
CA LEU A 681 -35.26 -24.11 -10.79
C LEU A 681 -35.29 -25.38 -11.62
N VAL A 682 -34.42 -26.34 -11.31
CA VAL A 682 -34.35 -27.64 -11.99
C VAL A 682 -34.45 -28.75 -10.94
N PRO A 683 -35.49 -29.59 -10.96
CA PRO A 683 -35.58 -30.73 -10.06
C PRO A 683 -34.59 -31.83 -10.51
N GLY A 684 -33.90 -32.44 -9.54
CA GLY A 684 -33.01 -33.58 -9.74
C GLY A 684 -33.53 -34.84 -9.03
N THR A 685 -32.68 -35.88 -8.92
CA THR A 685 -33.00 -37.10 -8.16
C THR A 685 -32.77 -36.94 -6.66
N VAL A 686 -32.07 -35.88 -6.24
CA VAL A 686 -31.87 -35.53 -4.83
C VAL A 686 -33.18 -35.09 -4.20
N ASP A 687 -33.58 -35.73 -3.11
CA ASP A 687 -34.74 -35.32 -2.31
C ASP A 687 -34.40 -34.05 -1.50
N LEU A 688 -34.65 -32.89 -2.11
CA LEU A 688 -34.45 -31.58 -1.48
C LEU A 688 -35.41 -31.37 -0.29
N HIS A 689 -36.57 -32.05 -0.27
CA HIS A 689 -37.49 -31.95 0.85
C HIS A 689 -36.94 -32.69 2.07
N GLU A 690 -36.37 -33.88 1.89
CA GLU A 690 -35.65 -34.62 2.93
C GLU A 690 -34.50 -33.77 3.49
N LEU A 691 -33.67 -33.17 2.63
CA LEU A 691 -32.54 -32.34 3.07
C LEU A 691 -32.98 -31.13 3.89
N ARG A 692 -34.05 -30.43 3.46
CA ARG A 692 -34.61 -29.30 4.22
C ARG A 692 -35.27 -29.75 5.53
N ALA A 693 -35.81 -30.97 5.59
CA ALA A 693 -36.39 -31.52 6.81
C ALA A 693 -35.35 -31.89 7.88
N LEU A 694 -34.05 -31.97 7.54
CA LEU A 694 -32.97 -32.23 8.50
C LEU A 694 -32.85 -31.14 9.55
N VAL A 695 -33.08 -29.89 9.16
CA VAL A 695 -33.16 -28.73 10.07
C VAL A 695 -34.39 -27.92 9.70
N PRO A 696 -35.53 -28.17 10.36
CA PRO A 696 -36.74 -27.38 10.19
C PRO A 696 -36.48 -25.87 10.36
N ASP A 697 -37.24 -25.03 9.64
CA ASP A 697 -37.07 -23.57 9.62
C ASP A 697 -37.07 -22.94 11.03
N ASP A 698 -37.91 -23.43 11.93
CA ASP A 698 -38.00 -23.00 13.33
C ASP A 698 -36.75 -23.40 14.15
N ALA A 699 -36.24 -24.61 13.94
CA ALA A 699 -35.00 -25.06 14.55
C ALA A 699 -33.78 -24.26 14.06
N PHE A 700 -33.71 -23.96 12.76
CA PHE A 700 -32.66 -23.11 12.19
C PHE A 700 -32.74 -21.68 12.72
N ALA A 701 -33.94 -21.09 12.72
CA ALA A 701 -34.22 -19.77 13.26
C ALA A 701 -33.76 -19.63 14.72
N ALA A 702 -34.06 -20.63 15.56
CA ALA A 702 -33.62 -20.65 16.96
C ALA A 702 -32.09 -20.69 17.10
N ARG A 703 -31.39 -21.46 16.25
CA ARG A 703 -29.92 -21.55 16.27
C ARG A 703 -29.25 -20.26 15.78
N LEU A 704 -29.73 -19.71 14.67
CA LEU A 704 -29.26 -18.43 14.13
C LEU A 704 -29.49 -17.30 15.13
N GLY A 705 -30.67 -17.26 15.75
CA GLY A 705 -31.03 -16.30 16.79
C GLY A 705 -30.11 -16.39 18.00
N ALA A 706 -29.93 -17.59 18.57
CA ALA A 706 -29.06 -17.80 19.72
C ALA A 706 -27.60 -17.40 19.44
N TRP A 707 -27.12 -17.66 18.22
CA TRP A 707 -25.76 -17.30 17.81
C TRP A 707 -25.56 -15.78 17.73
N TRP A 708 -26.46 -15.04 17.08
CA TRP A 708 -26.40 -13.58 17.01
C TRP A 708 -26.61 -12.92 18.38
N THR A 709 -27.51 -13.46 19.21
CA THR A 709 -27.69 -13.00 20.60
C THR A 709 -26.43 -13.18 21.44
N ALA A 710 -25.70 -14.28 21.28
CA ALA A 710 -24.43 -14.49 21.97
C ALA A 710 -23.35 -13.48 21.52
N ARG A 711 -23.24 -13.23 20.21
CA ARG A 711 -22.29 -12.23 19.68
C ARG A 711 -22.62 -10.80 20.15
N ALA A 712 -23.90 -10.42 20.12
CA ALA A 712 -24.37 -9.16 20.68
C ALA A 712 -23.98 -9.00 22.16
N ARG A 713 -24.14 -10.06 22.95
CA ARG A 713 -23.77 -10.07 24.38
C ARG A 713 -22.27 -9.79 24.58
N HIS A 714 -21.39 -10.38 23.77
CA HIS A 714 -19.95 -10.14 23.86
C HIS A 714 -19.59 -8.69 23.56
N ALA A 715 -20.13 -8.13 22.47
CA ALA A 715 -19.92 -6.73 22.07
C ALA A 715 -20.40 -5.75 23.15
N LEU A 716 -21.60 -5.96 23.70
CA LEU A 716 -22.18 -5.09 24.72
C LEU A 716 -21.43 -5.16 26.06
N ARG A 717 -20.99 -6.35 26.48
CA ARG A 717 -20.14 -6.51 27.69
C ARG A 717 -18.76 -5.87 27.52
N TYR A 718 -18.21 -5.91 26.31
CA TYR A 718 -16.98 -5.21 25.99
C TYR A 718 -17.16 -3.69 26.00
N ALA A 719 -18.28 -3.19 25.50
CA ALA A 719 -18.65 -1.77 25.62
C ALA A 719 -18.71 -1.31 27.10
N ILE A 720 -19.29 -2.12 27.99
CA ILE A 720 -19.30 -1.85 29.44
C ILE A 720 -17.86 -1.74 29.99
N ALA A 721 -16.97 -2.64 29.56
CA ALA A 721 -15.57 -2.61 29.96
C ALA A 721 -14.84 -1.34 29.48
N LEU A 722 -15.00 -0.98 28.21
CA LEU A 722 -14.40 0.22 27.61
C LEU A 722 -14.91 1.50 28.29
N ARG A 723 -16.20 1.57 28.62
CA ARG A 723 -16.76 2.70 29.38
C ARG A 723 -16.15 2.77 30.79
N ALA A 724 -15.92 1.64 31.44
CA ALA A 724 -15.26 1.61 32.75
C ALA A 724 -13.79 2.03 32.70
N PHE A 725 -13.14 1.92 31.54
CA PHE A 725 -11.81 2.47 31.27
C PHE A 725 -11.82 3.96 30.87
N GLY A 726 -12.99 4.60 30.71
CA GLY A 726 -13.10 5.98 30.23
C GLY A 726 -13.06 6.14 28.70
N SER A 727 -13.06 5.04 27.93
CA SER A 727 -13.11 5.04 26.45
C SER A 727 -14.54 5.22 25.93
N HIS A 728 -15.20 6.33 26.29
CA HIS A 728 -16.64 6.54 26.06
C HIS A 728 -17.08 6.44 24.59
N THR A 729 -16.35 7.08 23.66
CA THR A 729 -16.68 7.05 22.22
C THR A 729 -16.59 5.65 21.64
N GLU A 730 -15.53 4.91 21.97
CA GLU A 730 -15.33 3.54 21.51
C GLU A 730 -16.38 2.60 22.13
N ALA A 731 -16.71 2.79 23.41
CA ALA A 731 -17.76 2.05 24.07
C ALA A 731 -19.13 2.23 23.38
N LEU A 732 -19.46 3.45 22.95
CA LEU A 732 -20.69 3.72 22.21
C LEU A 732 -20.72 2.99 20.86
N ALA A 733 -19.63 3.03 20.09
CA ALA A 733 -19.54 2.31 18.81
C ALA A 733 -19.73 0.79 18.98
N TRP A 734 -19.10 0.20 20.01
CA TRP A 734 -19.30 -1.23 20.34
C TRP A 734 -20.73 -1.54 20.80
N ALA A 735 -21.39 -0.61 21.50
CA ALA A 735 -22.77 -0.78 21.90
C ALA A 735 -23.75 -0.69 20.71
N GLU A 736 -23.48 0.19 19.74
CA GLU A 736 -24.24 0.29 18.49
C GLU A 736 -24.11 -0.97 17.64
N ASP A 737 -22.88 -1.49 17.47
CA ASP A 737 -22.65 -2.75 16.75
C ASP A 737 -23.26 -3.94 17.50
N GLY A 738 -23.16 -3.98 18.83
CA GLY A 738 -23.85 -4.96 19.66
C GLY A 738 -25.38 -4.91 19.50
N LEU A 739 -25.96 -3.71 19.36
CA LEU A 739 -27.39 -3.53 19.09
C LEU A 739 -27.77 -4.02 17.68
N LEU A 740 -26.94 -3.75 16.66
CA LEU A 740 -27.12 -4.26 15.31
C LEU A 740 -27.21 -5.79 15.29
N GLN A 741 -26.33 -6.45 16.05
CA GLN A 741 -26.32 -7.90 16.21
C GLN A 741 -27.53 -8.40 17.01
N ALA A 742 -27.97 -7.65 18.03
CA ALA A 742 -29.19 -7.94 18.79
C ALA A 742 -30.43 -7.95 17.89
N VAL A 743 -30.52 -6.99 16.95
CA VAL A 743 -31.60 -6.93 15.97
C VAL A 743 -31.59 -8.18 15.08
N LYS A 744 -30.43 -8.62 14.57
CA LYS A 744 -30.34 -9.89 13.81
C LYS A 744 -30.84 -11.08 14.63
N GLY A 745 -30.40 -11.18 15.88
CA GLY A 745 -30.87 -12.20 16.81
C GLY A 745 -32.39 -12.17 16.94
N ARG A 746 -32.98 -10.99 17.14
CA ARG A 746 -34.42 -10.80 17.26
C ARG A 746 -35.18 -11.21 16.00
N LEU A 747 -34.73 -10.79 14.83
CA LEU A 747 -35.36 -11.13 13.55
C LEU A 747 -35.37 -12.65 13.31
N ALA A 748 -34.26 -13.32 13.61
CA ALA A 748 -34.19 -14.78 13.57
C ALA A 748 -35.22 -15.43 14.49
N HIS A 749 -35.34 -15.00 15.75
CA HIS A 749 -36.35 -15.52 16.68
C HIS A 749 -37.79 -15.24 16.23
N ARG A 750 -38.01 -14.25 15.34
CA ARG A 750 -39.31 -13.94 14.72
C ARG A 750 -39.55 -14.67 13.39
N GLY A 751 -38.63 -15.54 12.98
CA GLY A 751 -38.77 -16.39 11.79
C GLY A 751 -38.12 -15.84 10.51
N GLU A 752 -37.47 -14.68 10.57
CA GLU A 752 -36.63 -14.19 9.46
C GLU A 752 -35.27 -14.89 9.50
N THR A 753 -35.05 -15.84 8.59
CA THR A 753 -33.84 -16.67 8.59
C THR A 753 -32.83 -16.31 7.52
N TYR A 754 -33.15 -15.37 6.62
CA TYR A 754 -32.20 -14.75 5.70
C TYR A 754 -31.84 -13.36 6.24
N LEU A 755 -30.71 -13.24 6.93
CA LEU A 755 -30.31 -12.00 7.62
C LEU A 755 -29.05 -11.42 7.00
N GLU A 756 -29.16 -10.20 6.48
CA GLU A 756 -28.08 -9.48 5.82
C GLU A 756 -28.07 -8.03 6.30
N THR A 757 -26.93 -7.54 6.78
CA THR A 757 -26.83 -6.21 7.41
C THR A 757 -27.38 -5.09 6.51
N LYS A 758 -27.10 -5.17 5.21
CA LYS A 758 -27.56 -4.20 4.19
C LYS A 758 -29.08 -4.15 4.01
N TRP A 759 -29.79 -5.23 4.34
CA TRP A 759 -31.24 -5.33 4.19
C TRP A 759 -31.97 -5.25 5.53
N LEU A 760 -31.22 -5.11 6.63
CA LEU A 760 -31.76 -5.13 7.99
C LEU A 760 -32.92 -4.14 8.20
N PRO A 761 -32.90 -2.89 7.68
CA PRO A 761 -34.03 -1.97 7.82
C PRO A 761 -35.31 -2.48 7.12
N ARG A 762 -35.18 -3.09 5.93
CA ARG A 762 -36.32 -3.68 5.19
C ARG A 762 -36.80 -4.97 5.85
N GLN A 763 -35.89 -5.77 6.40
CA GLN A 763 -36.20 -6.99 7.14
C GLN A 763 -36.91 -6.66 8.47
N LEU A 764 -36.45 -5.62 9.16
CA LEU A 764 -37.06 -5.12 10.39
C LEU A 764 -38.48 -4.61 10.15
N ALA A 765 -38.69 -3.83 9.09
CA ALA A 765 -40.02 -3.34 8.68
C ALA A 765 -41.03 -4.46 8.35
N ARG A 766 -40.58 -5.68 8.08
CA ARG A 766 -41.48 -6.81 7.79
C ARG A 766 -42.06 -7.47 9.04
N VAL A 767 -41.35 -7.42 10.17
CA VAL A 767 -41.68 -8.28 11.33
C VAL A 767 -41.76 -7.57 12.67
N GLU A 768 -41.21 -6.37 12.82
CA GLU A 768 -41.29 -5.58 14.04
C GLU A 768 -42.22 -4.37 13.86
N PRO A 769 -42.87 -3.89 14.94
CA PRO A 769 -43.74 -2.73 14.89
C PRO A 769 -42.94 -1.43 14.67
N ASP A 770 -43.57 -0.45 14.04
CA ASP A 770 -42.97 0.86 13.73
C ASP A 770 -42.31 1.52 14.95
N SER A 771 -42.92 1.41 16.13
CA SER A 771 -42.37 1.97 17.37
C SER A 771 -40.98 1.42 17.77
N LEU A 772 -40.65 0.17 17.48
CA LEU A 772 -39.32 -0.40 17.76
C LEU A 772 -38.31 0.02 16.68
N ILE A 773 -38.78 0.12 15.43
CA ILE A 773 -37.99 0.61 14.29
C ILE A 773 -37.58 2.06 14.50
N GLU A 774 -38.51 2.91 14.93
CA GLU A 774 -38.26 4.32 15.21
C GLU A 774 -37.24 4.50 16.34
N ARG A 775 -37.34 3.71 17.42
CA ARG A 775 -36.38 3.76 18.54
C ARG A 775 -35.00 3.28 18.13
N TYR A 776 -34.93 2.22 17.34
CA TYR A 776 -33.68 1.75 16.75
C TYR A 776 -33.05 2.83 15.88
N ARG A 777 -33.81 3.39 14.90
CA ARG A 777 -33.34 4.49 14.04
C ARG A 777 -32.91 5.71 14.84
N ALA A 778 -33.69 6.14 15.84
CA ALA A 778 -33.35 7.27 16.68
C ALA A 778 -32.04 7.08 17.45
N LEU A 779 -31.71 5.84 17.84
CA LEU A 779 -30.46 5.53 18.53
C LEU A 779 -29.27 5.33 17.59
N THR A 780 -29.49 4.92 16.34
CA THR A 780 -28.41 4.60 15.37
C THR A 780 -28.18 5.66 14.28
N GLU A 781 -29.16 6.52 13.99
CA GLU A 781 -29.10 7.55 12.93
C GLU A 781 -28.93 8.97 13.49
N ALA A 782 -28.93 9.13 14.83
CA ALA A 782 -28.70 10.43 15.46
C ALA A 782 -27.26 10.90 15.24
N THR A 783 -27.09 11.96 14.46
CA THR A 783 -25.83 12.72 14.38
C THR A 783 -25.51 13.35 15.74
N PRO A 784 -24.24 13.35 16.18
CA PRO A 784 -23.82 14.21 17.28
C PRO A 784 -23.92 15.65 16.80
N ASP A 785 -25.00 16.35 17.17
CA ASP A 785 -25.33 17.64 16.59
C ASP A 785 -24.52 18.79 17.19
N GLN A 786 -24.20 19.73 16.31
CA GLN A 786 -23.55 21.01 16.53
C GLN A 786 -24.46 21.93 17.34
N THR A 787 -24.33 21.98 18.66
CA THR A 787 -24.83 23.13 19.45
C THR A 787 -23.98 23.34 20.70
N ASP A 788 -23.06 24.30 20.65
CA ASP A 788 -22.98 25.44 21.60
C ASP A 788 -21.72 26.28 21.29
N THR A 789 -21.78 27.07 20.22
CA THR A 789 -20.99 28.31 20.15
C THR A 789 -21.97 29.45 20.13
N GLY A 790 -22.39 29.87 21.32
CA GLY A 790 -23.11 31.12 21.52
C GLY A 790 -22.29 32.31 21.01
N VAL A 791 -22.49 32.66 19.74
CA VAL A 791 -22.16 33.98 19.18
C VAL A 791 -23.26 34.35 18.19
N GLU A 792 -24.07 35.34 18.56
CA GLU A 792 -25.05 35.96 17.66
C GLU A 792 -24.36 36.64 16.46
N PRO A 793 -25.01 36.69 15.29
CA PRO A 793 -24.46 37.34 14.11
C PRO A 793 -24.65 38.86 14.21
N HIS A 794 -23.61 39.60 14.57
CA HIS A 794 -23.57 41.04 14.32
C HIS A 794 -22.94 41.33 12.96
N GLY A 795 -23.76 41.87 12.07
CA GLY A 795 -23.31 42.50 10.83
C GLY A 795 -22.63 43.84 11.09
N GLY A 796 -21.78 44.24 10.15
CA GLY A 796 -21.18 45.58 10.11
C GLY A 796 -19.81 45.56 9.46
N ALA A 797 -19.75 46.03 8.21
CA ALA A 797 -18.51 46.33 7.50
C ALA A 797 -17.73 47.45 8.21
N GLU A 798 -16.40 47.35 8.25
CA GLU A 798 -15.49 48.44 7.83
C GLU A 798 -14.01 48.02 7.86
N SER A 799 -13.27 48.71 7.01
CA SER A 799 -11.85 48.64 6.62
C SER A 799 -10.81 48.88 7.72
N GLY A 800 -9.61 48.30 7.57
CA GLY A 800 -8.40 48.77 8.25
C GLY A 800 -7.16 47.90 8.03
N GLU A 801 -6.06 48.50 7.58
CA GLU A 801 -4.78 47.91 7.19
C GLU A 801 -3.85 47.50 8.36
N HIS A 802 -2.88 46.61 8.04
CA HIS A 802 -1.50 46.48 8.59
C HIS A 802 -1.23 45.65 9.90
N PRO A 803 0.02 45.18 10.17
CA PRO A 803 0.61 43.93 9.64
C PRO A 803 1.33 43.05 10.72
N ALA A 804 1.85 41.89 10.28
CA ALA A 804 2.94 41.06 10.81
C ALA A 804 3.38 41.18 12.30
N GLY A 805 3.29 40.05 13.04
CA GLY A 805 3.92 39.86 14.35
C GLY A 805 4.11 38.39 14.73
N THR A 806 5.37 37.98 14.78
CA THR A 806 5.97 36.78 15.37
C THR A 806 5.29 36.24 16.64
N TYR A 807 5.09 34.92 16.73
CA TYR A 807 4.83 34.24 18.01
C TYR A 807 5.93 33.24 18.35
N SER A 808 6.76 33.66 19.30
CA SER A 808 7.69 32.87 20.08
C SER A 808 6.94 32.06 21.12
N THR A 809 7.44 30.85 21.33
CA THR A 809 7.17 29.95 22.46
C THR A 809 7.49 30.61 23.80
N THR A 810 6.59 30.45 24.78
CA THR A 810 6.94 30.25 26.20
C THR A 810 5.72 29.72 26.94
N VAL A 811 5.92 28.56 27.57
CA VAL A 811 5.04 27.93 28.55
C VAL A 811 5.37 28.56 29.90
N ASP A 812 4.35 29.03 30.62
CA ASP A 812 4.43 29.31 32.05
C ASP A 812 3.13 28.91 32.75
N SER A 813 3.28 28.58 34.03
CA SER A 813 2.56 27.61 34.84
C SER A 813 1.37 28.12 35.69
N VAL A 814 0.34 27.25 35.87
CA VAL A 814 -0.43 26.91 37.13
C VAL A 814 -1.42 28.00 37.65
N PRO A 815 -2.60 27.72 38.32
CA PRO A 815 -2.94 26.58 39.20
C PRO A 815 -4.35 25.91 39.13
N ASP A 816 -4.39 24.74 39.79
CA ASP A 816 -5.49 24.08 40.51
C ASP A 816 -6.90 24.71 40.51
N ALA A 817 -7.86 23.91 40.01
CA ALA A 817 -9.20 23.81 40.57
C ALA A 817 -9.66 22.34 40.51
N ALA A 818 -9.53 21.67 41.65
CA ALA A 818 -10.12 20.37 41.90
C ALA A 818 -11.62 20.56 42.18
N GLU A 819 -12.48 20.27 41.20
CA GLU A 819 -13.92 20.04 41.42
C GLU A 819 -14.47 18.95 40.47
N SER A 820 -14.91 17.85 41.11
CA SER A 820 -15.69 16.70 40.64
C SER A 820 -15.73 16.33 39.14
N ALA A 821 -14.95 15.31 38.77
CA ALA A 821 -15.07 14.58 37.50
C ALA A 821 -16.22 13.54 37.47
N ALA A 822 -17.30 13.75 38.22
CA ALA A 822 -18.39 12.77 38.36
C ALA A 822 -19.67 13.11 37.58
N ASP A 823 -19.75 14.25 36.88
CA ASP A 823 -21.03 14.77 36.33
C ASP A 823 -20.92 15.43 34.95
N ARG A 824 -19.90 15.10 34.13
CA ARG A 824 -19.95 15.45 32.70
C ARG A 824 -20.80 14.42 31.94
N ASP A 825 -22.10 14.58 32.14
CA ASP A 825 -23.19 13.80 31.56
C ASP A 825 -23.25 13.94 30.03
N ASP A 826 -23.59 12.83 29.38
CA ASP A 826 -23.83 12.68 27.95
C ASP A 826 -24.88 13.71 27.49
N SER A 827 -24.48 14.70 26.69
CA SER A 827 -25.39 15.74 26.19
C SER A 827 -26.47 15.23 25.22
N VAL A 828 -26.48 13.93 24.90
CA VAL A 828 -27.45 13.26 24.03
C VAL A 828 -28.20 12.16 24.79
N GLY A 829 -28.84 12.50 25.91
CA GLY A 829 -29.79 11.57 26.53
C GLY A 829 -31.04 11.37 25.67
N ALA A 830 -31.40 10.11 25.39
CA ALA A 830 -32.61 9.77 24.65
C ALA A 830 -33.85 9.89 25.56
N ILE A 831 -34.98 10.37 25.01
CA ILE A 831 -36.24 10.51 25.75
C ILE A 831 -37.06 9.22 25.57
N PHE A 832 -37.11 8.39 26.61
CA PHE A 832 -38.01 7.24 26.70
C PHE A 832 -39.02 7.47 27.82
N GLY A 833 -40.18 8.05 27.48
CA GLY A 833 -41.12 8.55 28.49
C GLY A 833 -40.55 9.77 29.26
N ALA A 834 -41.05 10.05 30.47
CA ALA A 834 -40.73 11.26 31.23
C ALA A 834 -39.30 11.32 31.86
N LYS A 835 -38.35 10.49 31.43
CA LYS A 835 -36.96 10.47 31.93
C LYS A 835 -35.93 10.46 30.79
N ARG A 836 -34.83 11.18 30.99
CA ARG A 836 -33.67 11.26 30.09
C ARG A 836 -32.65 10.18 30.51
N VAL A 837 -32.28 9.28 29.61
CA VAL A 837 -31.35 8.17 29.87
C VAL A 837 -30.10 8.34 28.99
N PRO A 838 -28.87 8.15 29.52
CA PRO A 838 -27.64 8.20 28.74
C PRO A 838 -27.70 7.26 27.53
N ARG A 839 -27.22 7.71 26.37
CA ARG A 839 -27.35 6.97 25.10
C ARG A 839 -26.78 5.55 25.19
N GLY A 840 -25.64 5.37 25.85
CA GLY A 840 -25.02 4.05 26.04
C GLY A 840 -25.89 3.10 26.86
N SER A 841 -26.56 3.59 27.91
CA SER A 841 -27.49 2.79 28.71
C SER A 841 -28.79 2.51 27.95
N ALA A 842 -29.27 3.47 27.14
CA ALA A 842 -30.42 3.26 26.26
C ALA A 842 -30.18 2.18 25.18
N LEU A 843 -28.96 2.08 24.64
CA LEU A 843 -28.56 1.01 23.73
C LEU A 843 -28.61 -0.37 24.42
N LEU A 844 -28.12 -0.46 25.67
CA LEU A 844 -28.17 -1.69 26.48
C LEU A 844 -29.61 -2.09 26.85
N GLU A 845 -30.44 -1.12 27.21
CA GLU A 845 -31.87 -1.32 27.50
C GLU A 845 -32.61 -1.86 26.27
N LEU A 846 -32.40 -1.25 25.10
CA LEU A 846 -33.02 -1.71 23.86
C LEU A 846 -32.51 -3.10 23.45
N ALA A 847 -31.21 -3.39 23.60
CA ALA A 847 -30.68 -4.71 23.35
C ALA A 847 -31.30 -5.78 24.27
N THR A 848 -31.55 -5.44 25.53
CA THR A 848 -32.25 -6.32 26.49
C THR A 848 -33.70 -6.56 26.05
N GLU A 849 -34.42 -5.51 25.61
CA GLU A 849 -35.78 -5.62 25.06
C GLU A 849 -35.84 -6.48 23.78
N LEU A 850 -34.77 -6.46 22.98
CA LEU A 850 -34.59 -7.32 21.81
C LEU A 850 -34.22 -8.78 22.16
N GLY A 851 -33.97 -9.08 23.44
CA GLY A 851 -33.74 -10.44 23.95
C GLY A 851 -32.27 -10.80 24.20
N VAL A 852 -31.39 -9.82 24.40
CA VAL A 852 -30.00 -10.06 24.82
C VAL A 852 -29.91 -10.02 26.35
N ASP A 853 -29.99 -11.19 26.99
CA ASP A 853 -29.87 -11.29 28.45
C ASP A 853 -28.41 -11.20 28.95
N GLY A 854 -28.24 -10.75 30.20
CA GLY A 854 -26.96 -10.77 30.93
C GLY A 854 -25.98 -9.67 30.50
N VAL A 855 -26.48 -8.54 30.03
CA VAL A 855 -25.73 -7.33 29.65
C VAL A 855 -26.11 -6.14 30.52
N GLU A 856 -26.43 -6.41 31.79
CA GLU A 856 -26.73 -5.35 32.76
C GLU A 856 -25.57 -4.36 32.80
N ASP A 857 -25.89 -3.06 32.88
CA ASP A 857 -24.91 -1.98 32.97
C ASP A 857 -24.18 -2.00 34.33
N ASP A 858 -23.32 -3.00 34.52
CA ASP A 858 -22.56 -3.24 35.75
C ASP A 858 -21.07 -3.50 35.44
N PRO A 859 -20.19 -2.51 35.61
CA PRO A 859 -18.75 -2.70 35.43
C PRO A 859 -18.10 -3.60 36.49
N HIS A 860 -18.78 -3.93 37.60
CA HIS A 860 -18.29 -4.93 38.58
C HIS A 860 -18.36 -6.36 38.04
N ALA A 861 -19.20 -6.59 37.02
CA ALA A 861 -19.36 -7.88 36.38
C ALA A 861 -18.23 -8.24 35.41
N VAL A 862 -17.39 -7.28 34.99
CA VAL A 862 -16.23 -7.55 34.12
C VAL A 862 -14.95 -7.65 34.96
N ILE A 863 -14.23 -8.77 34.85
CA ILE A 863 -13.01 -9.06 35.60
C ILE A 863 -11.79 -9.24 34.68
N PHE A 864 -10.59 -8.90 35.19
CA PHE A 864 -9.34 -9.16 34.48
C PHE A 864 -8.94 -10.64 34.51
N THR A 865 -8.44 -11.17 33.40
CA THR A 865 -7.88 -12.52 33.30
C THR A 865 -6.45 -12.52 32.74
N ARG A 866 -5.70 -13.59 33.02
CA ARG A 866 -4.33 -13.77 32.53
C ARG A 866 -4.35 -14.20 31.07
N GLN A 867 -3.43 -13.65 30.29
CA GLN A 867 -3.19 -14.09 28.92
C GLN A 867 -2.04 -15.11 28.88
N ALA A 868 -2.21 -16.17 28.09
CA ALA A 868 -1.19 -17.20 27.94
C ALA A 868 0.03 -16.62 27.19
N GLY A 869 1.23 -16.92 27.69
CA GLY A 869 2.49 -16.47 27.10
C GLY A 869 2.79 -14.97 27.27
N VAL A 870 2.07 -14.27 28.15
CA VAL A 870 2.42 -12.91 28.61
C VAL A 870 3.12 -12.97 29.96
N THR A 871 4.22 -12.25 30.09
CA THR A 871 5.06 -12.26 31.30
C THR A 871 5.93 -11.01 31.38
N THR A 872 6.43 -10.66 32.57
CA THR A 872 7.01 -9.34 32.84
C THR A 872 8.39 -9.43 33.47
N TRP A 873 9.34 -8.59 33.02
CA TRP A 873 10.69 -8.47 33.57
C TRP A 873 11.06 -7.03 33.91
N PRO A 874 11.46 -6.75 35.15
CA PRO A 874 12.17 -5.53 35.46
C PRO A 874 13.64 -5.64 35.02
N LEU A 875 14.14 -4.64 34.29
CA LEU A 875 15.56 -4.47 33.98
C LEU A 875 15.99 -3.09 34.50
N ALA A 876 16.85 -3.07 35.52
CA ALA A 876 17.35 -1.82 36.12
C ALA A 876 16.27 -0.79 36.51
N GLY A 877 15.07 -1.27 36.89
CA GLY A 877 13.94 -0.43 37.30
C GLY A 877 12.90 -0.14 36.20
N ARG A 878 13.20 -0.42 34.93
CA ARG A 878 12.23 -0.34 33.82
C ARG A 878 11.47 -1.64 33.65
N LEU A 879 10.17 -1.54 33.38
CA LEU A 879 9.29 -2.71 33.28
C LEU A 879 9.10 -3.12 31.83
N HIS A 880 9.47 -4.35 31.51
CA HIS A 880 9.29 -4.94 30.20
C HIS A 880 8.22 -6.02 30.24
N VAL A 881 7.37 -6.10 29.22
CA VAL A 881 6.38 -7.17 29.08
C VAL A 881 6.72 -7.96 27.82
N LEU A 882 6.86 -9.26 27.95
CA LEU A 882 7.07 -10.19 26.85
C LEU A 882 5.73 -10.83 26.53
N ARG A 883 5.38 -10.85 25.24
CA ARG A 883 4.18 -11.50 24.70
C ARG A 883 4.60 -12.55 23.67
N SER A 884 3.86 -13.66 23.66
CA SER A 884 4.00 -14.81 22.75
C SER A 884 4.50 -14.41 21.35
N GLY A 885 5.54 -15.10 20.85
CA GLY A 885 6.12 -14.82 19.52
C GLY A 885 7.44 -14.03 19.53
N GLY A 886 7.96 -13.70 20.71
CA GLY A 886 9.25 -13.02 20.85
C GLY A 886 9.14 -11.50 20.81
N GLU A 887 8.01 -10.93 21.19
CA GLU A 887 7.83 -9.48 21.30
C GLU A 887 8.27 -8.98 22.67
N VAL A 888 8.85 -7.78 22.72
CA VAL A 888 9.29 -7.13 23.97
C VAL A 888 8.71 -5.73 24.01
N PHE A 889 7.82 -5.48 24.95
CA PHE A 889 7.29 -4.15 25.24
C PHE A 889 8.06 -3.52 26.38
N VAL A 890 8.33 -2.22 26.31
CA VAL A 890 8.77 -1.42 27.45
C VAL A 890 7.63 -0.49 27.85
N LEU A 891 7.24 -0.53 29.12
CA LEU A 891 6.16 0.31 29.64
C LEU A 891 6.70 1.69 30.03
N SER A 892 5.91 2.73 29.73
CA SER A 892 6.15 4.07 30.29
C SER A 892 6.05 4.03 31.82
N GLU A 893 6.45 5.09 32.51
CA GLU A 893 6.29 5.12 33.98
C GLU A 893 4.82 5.00 34.40
N GLN A 894 3.91 5.66 33.66
CA GLN A 894 2.47 5.58 33.90
C GLN A 894 1.93 4.19 33.56
N GLY A 895 2.33 3.62 32.42
CA GLY A 895 2.02 2.24 32.06
C GLY A 895 2.51 1.24 33.12
N ALA A 896 3.72 1.41 33.65
CA ALA A 896 4.25 0.55 34.70
C ALA A 896 3.49 0.69 36.03
N ARG A 897 2.96 1.89 36.35
CA ARG A 897 2.06 2.08 37.51
C ARG A 897 0.73 1.36 37.29
N ALA A 898 0.11 1.53 36.12
CA ALA A 898 -1.14 0.85 35.76
C ALA A 898 -0.98 -0.68 35.72
N TRP A 899 0.14 -1.19 35.20
CA TRP A 899 0.43 -2.62 35.16
C TRP A 899 0.47 -3.23 36.56
N ARG A 900 1.08 -2.52 37.52
CA ARG A 900 1.17 -2.97 38.92
C ARG A 900 -0.18 -2.95 39.65
N SER A 901 -1.15 -2.16 39.19
CA SER A 901 -2.50 -2.17 39.78
C SER A 901 -3.40 -3.28 39.21
N VAL A 902 -3.04 -3.93 38.10
CA VAL A 902 -3.82 -5.04 37.55
C VAL A 902 -3.78 -6.23 38.51
N VAL A 903 -4.94 -6.57 39.06
CA VAL A 903 -5.13 -7.78 39.87
C VAL A 903 -6.09 -8.72 39.15
N PHE A 904 -5.57 -9.85 38.69
CA PHE A 904 -6.39 -10.86 38.00
C PHE A 904 -7.51 -11.39 38.90
N ARG A 905 -8.66 -11.67 38.29
CA ARG A 905 -9.94 -12.07 38.93
C ARG A 905 -10.61 -10.99 39.78
N GLN A 906 -10.11 -9.75 39.80
CA GLN A 906 -10.82 -8.58 40.35
C GLN A 906 -11.57 -7.85 39.24
N SER A 907 -12.62 -7.09 39.61
CA SER A 907 -13.39 -6.31 38.64
C SER A 907 -12.61 -5.12 38.11
N ILE A 908 -12.93 -4.68 36.88
CA ILE A 908 -12.37 -3.46 36.31
C ILE A 908 -12.61 -2.28 37.25
N ARG A 909 -13.84 -2.15 37.78
CA ARG A 909 -14.21 -1.06 38.67
C ARG A 909 -13.39 -1.04 39.96
N ASP A 910 -13.13 -2.19 40.58
CA ASP A 910 -12.33 -2.28 41.80
C ASP A 910 -10.85 -1.95 41.55
N VAL A 911 -10.31 -2.33 40.40
CA VAL A 911 -8.92 -2.02 40.01
C VAL A 911 -8.76 -0.53 39.74
N VAL A 912 -9.66 0.07 38.96
CA VAL A 912 -9.65 1.51 38.67
C VAL A 912 -9.82 2.33 39.96
N ALA A 913 -10.73 1.93 40.85
CA ALA A 913 -10.98 2.65 42.11
C ALA A 913 -9.82 2.60 43.12
N ARG A 914 -8.97 1.57 43.06
CA ARG A 914 -7.81 1.41 43.95
C ARG A 914 -6.54 2.06 43.40
N ALA A 915 -6.52 2.41 42.12
CA ALA A 915 -5.35 2.98 41.48
C ALA A 915 -5.09 4.40 41.99
N SER A 916 -3.80 4.73 42.16
CA SER A 916 -3.37 6.10 42.46
C SER A 916 -3.27 6.90 41.17
N GLY A 917 -4.33 7.63 40.82
CA GLY A 917 -4.45 8.42 39.59
C GLY A 917 -5.31 7.76 38.52
N ASP A 918 -5.54 8.46 37.41
CA ASP A 918 -6.28 7.91 36.26
C ASP A 918 -5.37 6.97 35.47
N ILE A 919 -5.83 5.73 35.32
CA ILE A 919 -5.14 4.65 34.61
C ILE A 919 -6.02 3.99 33.53
N GLY A 920 -7.17 4.59 33.23
CA GLY A 920 -8.17 4.00 32.34
C GLY A 920 -7.63 3.75 30.93
N ALA A 921 -6.93 4.74 30.37
CA ALA A 921 -6.30 4.65 29.06
C ALA A 921 -5.28 3.50 28.97
N GLU A 922 -4.46 3.30 30.00
CA GLU A 922 -3.48 2.22 30.07
C GLU A 922 -4.11 0.85 30.14
N LEU A 923 -5.19 0.70 30.92
CA LEU A 923 -5.90 -0.58 31.04
C LEU A 923 -6.59 -0.96 29.74
N ALA A 924 -7.24 0.00 29.06
CA ALA A 924 -7.79 -0.23 27.73
C ALA A 924 -6.70 -0.67 26.75
N GLU A 925 -5.54 0.01 26.77
CA GLU A 925 -4.41 -0.31 25.91
C GLU A 925 -3.84 -1.71 26.19
N PHE A 926 -3.72 -2.13 27.45
CA PHE A 926 -3.27 -3.49 27.78
C PHE A 926 -4.22 -4.58 27.28
N VAL A 927 -5.53 -4.32 27.23
CA VAL A 927 -6.51 -5.24 26.64
C VAL A 927 -6.33 -5.30 25.12
N ARG A 928 -6.18 -4.16 24.45
CA ARG A 928 -5.96 -4.08 23.00
C ARG A 928 -4.65 -4.73 22.56
N LEU A 929 -3.60 -4.57 23.35
CA LEU A 929 -2.31 -5.24 23.17
C LEU A 929 -2.33 -6.69 23.67
N GLY A 930 -3.45 -7.22 24.14
CA GLY A 930 -3.54 -8.60 24.63
C GLY A 930 -2.54 -8.92 25.74
N LEU A 931 -2.09 -7.92 26.49
CA LEU A 931 -1.24 -8.12 27.66
C LEU A 931 -2.09 -8.60 28.85
N VAL A 932 -3.37 -8.25 28.86
CA VAL A 932 -4.40 -8.73 29.80
C VAL A 932 -5.66 -9.12 29.04
N GLY A 933 -6.45 -10.04 29.59
CA GLY A 933 -7.74 -10.42 29.03
C GLY A 933 -8.89 -9.95 29.91
N LEU A 934 -10.12 -10.02 29.39
CA LEU A 934 -11.35 -9.71 30.12
C LEU A 934 -12.29 -10.90 30.15
N GLN A 935 -13.04 -11.05 31.23
CA GLN A 935 -14.02 -12.12 31.41
C GLN A 935 -15.25 -11.59 32.14
N TRP A 936 -16.44 -12.09 31.77
CA TRP A 936 -17.64 -11.85 32.57
C TRP A 936 -17.65 -12.72 33.82
N ARG A 937 -17.97 -12.15 34.98
CA ARG A 937 -17.95 -12.86 36.26
C ARG A 937 -18.91 -14.05 36.23
N GLY A 938 -18.37 -15.25 36.46
CA GLY A 938 -19.13 -16.50 36.39
C GLY A 938 -19.54 -16.92 34.98
N GLY A 939 -19.05 -16.23 33.95
CA GLY A 939 -19.32 -16.51 32.54
C GLY A 939 -18.04 -16.70 31.72
N GLU A 940 -18.16 -16.45 30.42
CA GLU A 940 -17.10 -16.67 29.44
C GLU A 940 -16.10 -15.50 29.33
N VAL A 941 -14.92 -15.81 28.77
CA VAL A 941 -13.94 -14.81 28.36
C VAL A 941 -14.59 -13.93 27.29
N LEU A 942 -14.39 -12.62 27.38
CA LEU A 942 -14.98 -11.69 26.43
C LEU A 942 -14.22 -11.79 25.11
N GLU A 943 -14.94 -12.20 24.07
CA GLU A 943 -14.45 -12.29 22.68
C GLU A 943 -15.34 -11.39 21.80
N PRO A 944 -15.17 -10.06 21.86
CA PRO A 944 -15.97 -9.14 21.07
C PRO A 944 -15.66 -9.30 19.58
N ALA A 945 -16.67 -9.13 18.72
CA ALA A 945 -16.53 -9.16 17.28
C ALA A 945 -17.48 -8.12 16.67
N LEU A 946 -17.02 -7.38 15.66
CA LEU A 946 -17.91 -6.55 14.86
C LEU A 946 -18.87 -7.43 14.06
N ALA A 947 -20.02 -6.89 13.66
CA ALA A 947 -20.95 -7.62 12.82
C ALA A 947 -20.27 -8.06 11.50
N MET A 948 -20.42 -9.33 11.13
CA MET A 948 -19.76 -9.95 9.97
C MET A 948 -18.23 -10.09 10.08
N CYS A 949 -17.65 -9.92 11.28
CA CYS A 949 -16.23 -10.10 11.53
C CYS A 949 -15.95 -11.27 12.49
N LYS A 950 -14.72 -11.78 12.41
CA LYS A 950 -14.18 -12.68 13.44
C LYS A 950 -13.92 -11.90 14.75
N PRO A 951 -13.84 -12.59 15.90
CA PRO A 951 -13.47 -11.94 17.16
C PRO A 951 -12.17 -11.16 17.07
N VAL A 952 -12.15 -10.00 17.71
CA VAL A 952 -11.00 -9.07 17.75
C VAL A 952 -9.78 -9.79 18.28
N GLN A 953 -8.65 -9.62 17.59
CA GLN A 953 -7.36 -10.13 18.01
C GLN A 953 -6.49 -8.98 18.54
N PRO A 954 -5.57 -9.24 19.49
CA PRO A 954 -4.60 -8.25 19.93
C PRO A 954 -3.74 -7.72 18.77
N TYR A 955 -3.48 -6.41 18.72
CA TYR A 955 -2.56 -5.85 17.71
C TYR A 955 -1.11 -5.78 18.23
N THR A 956 -0.18 -5.64 17.28
CA THR A 956 1.24 -5.36 17.52
C THR A 956 1.54 -3.97 16.95
N PRO A 957 1.90 -2.98 17.79
CA PRO A 957 2.20 -1.63 17.30
C PRO A 957 3.53 -1.61 16.54
N VAL A 958 3.78 -0.55 15.78
CA VAL A 958 5.06 -0.34 15.09
C VAL A 958 6.18 -0.29 16.14
N PRO A 959 7.33 -0.97 15.91
CA PRO A 959 8.43 -0.91 16.86
C PRO A 959 9.02 0.51 16.96
N ALA A 960 9.59 0.83 18.12
CA ALA A 960 10.25 2.11 18.35
C ALA A 960 11.37 2.34 17.35
N VAL A 961 11.43 3.56 16.79
CA VAL A 961 12.52 4.02 15.92
C VAL A 961 13.68 4.65 16.71
N THR A 962 13.59 4.63 18.06
CA THR A 962 14.59 5.21 18.93
C THR A 962 15.95 4.54 18.72
N THR A 963 16.97 5.36 18.49
CA THR A 963 18.34 4.93 18.24
C THR A 963 19.25 5.54 19.31
N PRO A 964 20.08 4.75 20.01
CA PRO A 964 20.24 3.29 19.91
C PRO A 964 19.00 2.50 20.37
N ALA A 965 18.87 1.27 19.87
CA ALA A 965 17.70 0.40 20.08
C ALA A 965 17.55 -0.12 21.52
N LEU A 966 18.67 -0.30 22.23
CA LEU A 966 18.69 -0.67 23.65
C LEU A 966 19.92 -0.11 24.35
N GLY A 967 19.83 -0.04 25.68
CA GLY A 967 20.94 0.28 26.57
C GLY A 967 20.97 -0.68 27.74
N LEU A 968 21.77 -0.35 28.77
CA LEU A 968 21.91 -1.20 29.97
C LEU A 968 20.59 -1.47 30.70
N THR A 969 19.64 -0.55 30.61
CA THR A 969 18.34 -0.64 31.30
C THR A 969 17.26 -1.34 30.47
N GLY A 970 17.62 -1.94 29.33
CA GLY A 970 16.69 -2.60 28.42
C GLY A 970 16.37 -1.77 27.18
N ALA A 971 15.19 -2.01 26.61
CA ALA A 971 14.81 -1.44 25.32
C ALA A 971 14.66 0.09 25.42
N ALA A 972 14.93 0.76 24.30
CA ALA A 972 14.62 2.17 24.17
C ALA A 972 13.09 2.38 24.26
N GLY A 973 12.68 3.38 25.04
CA GLY A 973 11.27 3.73 25.21
C GLY A 973 10.83 4.79 24.19
N GLY A 974 9.51 4.95 24.06
CA GLY A 974 8.87 6.07 23.36
C GLY A 974 7.87 6.78 24.28
N GLU A 975 7.08 7.70 23.72
CA GLU A 975 6.04 8.44 24.46
C GLU A 975 4.79 7.60 24.76
N GLY A 976 4.65 6.43 24.13
CA GLY A 976 3.49 5.54 24.29
C GLY A 976 3.45 4.78 25.63
N ILE A 977 2.24 4.35 26.02
CA ILE A 977 1.96 3.59 27.25
C ILE A 977 2.78 2.29 27.32
N ALA A 978 2.82 1.54 26.22
CA ALA A 978 3.63 0.36 26.03
C ALA A 978 4.28 0.46 24.65
N THR A 979 5.60 0.63 24.60
CA THR A 979 6.35 0.77 23.35
C THR A 979 6.92 -0.58 22.95
N LEU A 980 6.70 -1.02 21.71
CA LEU A 980 7.32 -2.24 21.20
C LEU A 980 8.80 -1.99 20.88
N SER A 981 9.67 -2.86 21.40
CA SER A 981 11.09 -2.90 21.07
C SER A 981 11.30 -3.24 19.59
N PRO A 982 12.21 -2.56 18.86
CA PRO A 982 12.60 -2.96 17.50
C PRO A 982 13.35 -4.30 17.48
N LEU A 983 13.73 -4.83 18.64
CA LEU A 983 14.41 -6.11 18.75
C LEU A 983 13.45 -7.19 19.27
N PRO A 984 13.31 -8.32 18.56
CA PRO A 984 12.62 -9.49 19.09
C PRO A 984 13.41 -10.06 20.27
N ALA A 985 12.73 -10.78 21.16
CA ALA A 985 13.21 -11.18 22.47
C ALA A 985 14.57 -11.90 22.47
N GLY A 986 14.80 -12.80 21.51
CA GLY A 986 16.08 -13.48 21.35
C GLY A 986 17.23 -12.51 21.02
N ARG A 987 17.01 -11.60 20.06
CA ARG A 987 18.00 -10.57 19.68
C ARG A 987 18.17 -9.53 20.79
N PHE A 988 17.08 -9.14 21.46
CA PHE A 988 17.07 -8.23 22.60
C PHE A 988 17.97 -8.74 23.73
N ILE A 989 17.83 -10.01 24.13
CA ILE A 989 18.70 -10.62 25.14
C ILE A 989 20.13 -10.75 24.64
N GLY A 990 20.33 -11.22 23.40
CA GLY A 990 21.66 -11.39 22.82
C GLY A 990 22.46 -10.10 22.82
N CYS A 991 21.83 -8.99 22.42
CA CYS A 991 22.41 -7.66 22.49
C CYS A 991 22.65 -7.23 23.94
N GLY A 992 21.67 -7.37 24.83
CA GLY A 992 21.79 -6.97 26.24
C GLY A 992 22.93 -7.67 26.99
N LEU A 993 23.07 -8.99 26.80
CA LEU A 993 24.19 -9.75 27.38
C LEU A 993 25.53 -9.28 26.81
N ASN A 994 25.64 -9.13 25.48
CA ASN A 994 26.89 -8.64 24.87
C ASN A 994 27.26 -7.24 25.35
N LEU A 995 26.27 -6.38 25.56
CA LEU A 995 26.43 -4.99 26.01
C LEU A 995 26.98 -4.94 27.44
N VAL A 996 26.44 -5.76 28.36
CA VAL A 996 26.95 -5.87 29.75
C VAL A 996 28.36 -6.46 29.79
N TRP A 997 28.59 -7.61 29.15
CA TRP A 997 29.85 -8.33 29.29
C TRP A 997 30.99 -7.69 28.49
N SER A 998 30.72 -7.10 27.32
CA SER A 998 31.74 -6.35 26.60
C SER A 998 32.19 -5.12 27.39
N ASN A 999 31.30 -4.48 28.17
CA ASN A 999 31.69 -3.40 29.07
C ASN A 999 32.63 -3.89 30.18
N VAL A 1000 32.39 -5.06 30.79
CA VAL A 1000 33.29 -5.61 31.81
C VAL A 1000 34.70 -5.83 31.24
N VAL A 1001 34.80 -6.40 30.04
CA VAL A 1001 36.10 -6.63 29.38
C VAL A 1001 36.75 -5.31 28.94
N LEU A 1002 35.95 -4.33 28.50
CA LEU A 1002 36.41 -2.98 28.18
C LEU A 1002 37.08 -2.33 29.40
N GLU A 1003 36.43 -2.35 30.56
CA GLU A 1003 36.98 -1.78 31.79
C GLU A 1003 38.27 -2.49 32.23
N ASN A 1004 38.35 -3.81 32.07
CA ASN A 1004 39.55 -4.57 32.41
C ASN A 1004 40.71 -4.21 31.46
N ALA A 1005 40.44 -4.11 30.16
CA ALA A 1005 41.45 -3.69 29.18
C ALA A 1005 41.93 -2.25 29.42
N ARG A 1006 41.05 -1.37 29.92
CA ARG A 1006 41.40 0.01 30.31
C ARG A 1006 42.35 0.03 31.51
N GLU A 1007 42.06 -0.75 32.55
CA GLU A 1007 42.93 -0.91 33.73
C GLU A 1007 44.31 -1.47 33.33
N ASP A 1008 44.33 -2.56 32.55
CA ASP A 1008 45.57 -3.18 32.03
C ASP A 1008 46.41 -2.16 31.24
N LEU A 1009 45.77 -1.35 30.40
CA LEU A 1009 46.44 -0.33 29.58
C LEU A 1009 47.10 0.74 30.45
N VAL A 1010 46.36 1.28 31.43
CA VAL A 1010 46.89 2.31 32.34
C VAL A 1010 48.08 1.77 33.15
N GLY A 1011 47.97 0.54 33.66
CA GLY A 1011 49.06 -0.14 34.37
C GLY A 1011 50.29 -0.35 33.50
N ALA A 1012 50.11 -0.89 32.30
CA ALA A 1012 51.21 -1.15 31.37
C ALA A 1012 51.93 0.13 30.93
N VAL A 1013 51.21 1.23 30.71
CA VAL A 1013 51.81 2.54 30.39
C VAL A 1013 52.63 3.05 31.56
N LYS A 1014 52.11 2.96 32.79
CA LYS A 1014 52.80 3.39 34.02
C LYS A 1014 54.10 2.61 34.25
N ASP A 1015 54.10 1.31 33.95
CA ASP A 1015 55.24 0.41 34.15
C ASP A 1015 56.18 0.36 32.93
N GLY A 1016 55.94 1.18 31.90
CA GLY A 1016 56.78 1.28 30.71
C GLY A 1016 56.72 0.04 29.79
N GLN A 1017 55.67 -0.77 29.90
CA GLN A 1017 55.50 -2.03 29.18
C GLN A 1017 54.77 -1.85 27.84
N GLY A 1018 55.41 -1.18 26.89
CA GLY A 1018 54.73 -0.77 25.65
C GLY A 1018 54.13 -1.90 24.78
N GLY A 1019 54.70 -3.10 24.81
CA GLY A 1019 54.12 -4.26 24.09
C GLY A 1019 52.81 -4.78 24.73
N VAL A 1020 52.70 -4.70 26.05
CA VAL A 1020 51.48 -5.06 26.79
C VAL A 1020 50.42 -3.96 26.58
N ALA A 1021 50.83 -2.70 26.61
CA ALA A 1021 49.96 -1.55 26.33
C ALA A 1021 49.35 -1.62 24.92
N ASP A 1022 50.09 -2.01 23.89
CA ASP A 1022 49.55 -2.18 22.53
C ASP A 1022 48.42 -3.23 22.46
N ILE A 1023 48.57 -4.35 23.17
CA ILE A 1023 47.56 -5.42 23.24
C ILE A 1023 46.32 -4.95 24.01
N ALA A 1024 46.53 -4.29 25.15
CA ALA A 1024 45.45 -3.75 25.98
C ALA A 1024 44.64 -2.68 25.23
N ALA A 1025 45.31 -1.77 24.51
CA ALA A 1025 44.66 -0.76 23.67
C ALA A 1025 43.84 -1.37 22.53
N HIS A 1026 44.35 -2.42 21.87
CA HIS A 1026 43.60 -3.15 20.84
C HIS A 1026 42.33 -3.80 21.41
N ARG A 1027 42.43 -4.49 22.56
CA ARG A 1027 41.28 -5.08 23.27
C ARG A 1027 40.25 -4.01 23.64
N LEU A 1028 40.70 -2.87 24.14
CA LEU A 1028 39.86 -1.75 24.54
C LEU A 1028 39.02 -1.21 23.37
N VAL A 1029 39.65 -0.97 22.21
CA VAL A 1029 38.96 -0.52 20.99
C VAL A 1029 37.97 -1.59 20.48
N ALA A 1030 38.39 -2.86 20.45
CA ALA A 1030 37.53 -3.95 19.99
C ALA A 1030 36.27 -4.10 20.87
N MET A 1031 36.40 -4.05 22.19
CA MET A 1031 35.25 -4.13 23.09
C MET A 1031 34.34 -2.90 23.01
N SER A 1032 34.91 -1.71 22.79
CA SER A 1032 34.14 -0.48 22.57
C SER A 1032 33.22 -0.60 21.35
N VAL A 1033 33.72 -1.15 20.25
CA VAL A 1033 32.90 -1.42 19.06
C VAL A 1033 31.81 -2.45 19.35
N ARG A 1034 32.12 -3.53 20.09
CA ARG A 1034 31.10 -4.55 20.44
C ARG A 1034 29.97 -3.99 21.30
N VAL A 1035 30.28 -3.11 22.27
CA VAL A 1035 29.27 -2.40 23.07
C VAL A 1035 28.37 -1.56 22.17
N LEU A 1036 28.98 -0.77 21.27
CA LEU A 1036 28.25 0.09 20.34
C LEU A 1036 27.31 -0.72 19.43
N LEU A 1037 27.83 -1.73 18.72
CA LEU A 1037 27.04 -2.52 17.79
C LEU A 1037 25.86 -3.21 18.50
N SER A 1038 26.09 -3.72 19.73
CA SER A 1038 25.03 -4.33 20.54
C SER A 1038 23.93 -3.33 20.89
N ALA A 1039 24.27 -2.09 21.27
CA ALA A 1039 23.29 -1.04 21.56
C ALA A 1039 22.44 -0.65 20.34
N PHE A 1040 23.01 -0.75 19.13
CA PHE A 1040 22.30 -0.55 17.87
C PHE A 1040 21.55 -1.80 17.40
N GLY A 1041 21.49 -2.86 18.21
CA GLY A 1041 20.71 -4.05 17.91
C GLY A 1041 21.38 -5.06 16.98
N ILE A 1042 22.69 -4.93 16.75
CA ILE A 1042 23.43 -5.82 15.86
C ILE A 1042 23.81 -7.09 16.63
N HIS A 1043 23.15 -8.19 16.30
CA HIS A 1043 23.43 -9.50 16.85
C HIS A 1043 23.04 -10.62 15.86
N PRO A 1044 23.89 -11.65 15.66
CA PRO A 1044 25.19 -11.86 16.29
C PRO A 1044 26.23 -10.79 15.89
N LEU A 1045 27.22 -10.57 16.76
CA LEU A 1045 28.28 -9.60 16.49
C LEU A 1045 29.18 -10.09 15.34
N PRO A 1046 29.71 -9.20 14.49
CA PRO A 1046 30.59 -9.58 13.39
C PRO A 1046 31.90 -10.19 13.91
N ALA A 1047 32.49 -11.10 13.12
CA ALA A 1047 33.73 -11.81 13.46
C ALA A 1047 35.01 -11.09 12.98
N ASP A 1048 34.89 -9.95 12.31
CA ASP A 1048 36.04 -9.22 11.78
C ASP A 1048 36.78 -8.42 12.87
N VAL A 1049 38.04 -8.07 12.56
CA VAL A 1049 38.97 -7.38 13.48
C VAL A 1049 39.28 -5.94 13.04
N ASP A 1050 38.49 -5.40 12.11
CA ASP A 1050 38.64 -4.04 11.58
C ASP A 1050 37.59 -3.11 12.18
N PRO A 1051 37.88 -2.44 13.32
CA PRO A 1051 36.89 -1.62 14.00
C PRO A 1051 36.41 -0.43 13.18
N VAL A 1052 37.26 0.15 12.32
CA VAL A 1052 36.90 1.34 11.52
C VAL A 1052 35.96 0.92 10.38
N GLY A 1053 36.37 -0.07 9.59
CA GLY A 1053 35.56 -0.56 8.47
C GLY A 1053 34.23 -1.14 8.94
N THR A 1054 34.19 -1.74 10.13
CA THR A 1054 32.98 -2.34 10.68
C THR A 1054 31.98 -1.33 11.22
N VAL A 1055 32.44 -0.28 11.91
CA VAL A 1055 31.54 0.82 12.31
C VAL A 1055 31.03 1.57 11.08
N ALA A 1056 31.89 1.87 10.10
CA ALA A 1056 31.49 2.52 8.86
C ALA A 1056 30.45 1.70 8.08
N ARG A 1057 30.59 0.37 8.06
CA ARG A 1057 29.67 -0.51 7.32
C ARG A 1057 28.34 -0.74 8.05
N LEU A 1058 28.37 -0.91 9.37
CA LEU A 1058 27.23 -1.43 10.13
C LEU A 1058 26.45 -0.37 10.91
N LEU A 1059 27.07 0.76 11.27
CA LEU A 1059 26.37 1.83 11.98
C LEU A 1059 25.55 2.67 10.96
N PRO A 1060 24.25 2.89 11.19
CA PRO A 1060 23.41 3.63 10.24
C PRO A 1060 23.89 5.07 10.08
N GLY A 1061 23.71 5.64 8.88
CA GLY A 1061 24.10 7.02 8.58
C GLY A 1061 23.43 8.08 9.45
N SER A 1062 22.26 7.77 10.01
CA SER A 1062 21.52 8.60 10.96
C SER A 1062 22.04 8.52 12.41
N ALA A 1063 23.05 7.70 12.69
CA ALA A 1063 23.62 7.62 14.03
C ALA A 1063 24.27 8.96 14.40
N PRO A 1064 23.97 9.52 15.59
CA PRO A 1064 24.55 10.78 16.04
C PRO A 1064 26.08 10.71 16.01
N ASP A 1065 26.73 11.77 15.53
CA ASP A 1065 28.20 11.91 15.55
C ASP A 1065 28.99 10.71 14.97
N ARG A 1066 28.41 10.01 13.98
CA ARG A 1066 29.01 8.83 13.34
C ARG A 1066 30.39 9.12 12.76
N ASP A 1067 30.55 10.23 12.06
CA ASP A 1067 31.82 10.59 11.41
C ASP A 1067 32.88 10.96 12.45
N GLY A 1068 32.48 11.64 13.54
CA GLY A 1068 33.36 11.93 14.67
C GLY A 1068 33.86 10.65 15.36
N LEU A 1069 32.98 9.67 15.55
CA LEU A 1069 33.35 8.35 16.07
C LEU A 1069 34.32 7.60 15.14
N ILE A 1070 34.09 7.62 13.83
CA ILE A 1070 34.98 6.98 12.85
C ILE A 1070 36.37 7.63 12.91
N ALA A 1071 36.44 8.96 12.95
CA ALA A 1071 37.71 9.69 13.07
C ALA A 1071 38.45 9.36 14.39
N ALA A 1072 37.72 9.22 15.51
CA ALA A 1072 38.29 8.81 16.78
C ALA A 1072 38.86 7.38 16.71
N LEU A 1073 38.14 6.44 16.08
CA LEU A 1073 38.60 5.08 15.86
C LEU A 1073 39.85 5.03 14.97
N GLU A 1074 39.87 5.77 13.87
CA GLU A 1074 41.04 5.87 12.98
C GLU A 1074 42.28 6.38 13.69
N SER A 1075 42.10 7.32 14.62
CA SER A 1075 43.18 7.86 15.44
C SER A 1075 43.66 6.81 16.45
N ALA A 1076 42.74 6.18 17.18
CA ALA A 1076 43.07 5.18 18.20
C ALA A 1076 43.78 3.95 17.62
N VAL A 1077 43.37 3.43 16.46
CA VAL A 1077 44.01 2.24 15.86
C VAL A 1077 45.44 2.48 15.36
N ARG A 1078 45.85 3.75 15.18
CA ARG A 1078 47.21 4.13 14.76
C ARG A 1078 48.19 4.25 15.93
N VAL A 1079 47.70 4.37 17.15
CA VAL A 1079 48.51 4.46 18.37
C VAL A 1079 49.37 3.20 18.54
N ARG A 1080 50.66 3.38 18.87
CA ARG A 1080 51.61 2.30 19.14
C ARG A 1080 52.48 2.66 20.34
N PHE A 1081 52.01 2.31 21.53
CA PHE A 1081 52.68 2.57 22.82
C PHE A 1081 54.09 1.97 22.87
N SER A 1082 54.33 0.80 22.27
CA SER A 1082 55.68 0.21 22.19
C SER A 1082 56.68 1.06 21.41
N ARG A 1083 56.21 1.86 20.45
CA ARG A 1083 57.03 2.81 19.69
C ARG A 1083 57.18 4.11 20.47
N THR A 1084 56.09 4.64 21.03
CA THR A 1084 56.09 5.90 21.79
C THR A 1084 57.01 5.81 23.00
N LEU A 1085 56.88 4.77 23.82
CA LEU A 1085 57.70 4.58 25.02
C LEU A 1085 59.17 4.32 24.66
N ARG A 1086 59.45 3.58 23.58
CA ARG A 1086 60.84 3.36 23.10
C ARG A 1086 61.52 4.64 22.66
N ASN A 1087 60.76 5.55 22.06
CA ASN A 1087 61.27 6.80 21.51
C ASN A 1087 61.22 7.97 22.51
N GLY A 1088 60.76 7.74 23.74
CA GLY A 1088 60.58 8.79 24.75
C GLY A 1088 59.47 9.79 24.41
N GLY A 1089 58.46 9.37 23.65
CA GLY A 1089 57.28 10.17 23.33
C GLY A 1089 56.26 10.22 24.47
N ASP A 1090 55.21 11.03 24.31
CA ASP A 1090 54.18 11.23 25.33
C ASP A 1090 53.11 10.12 25.31
N ALA A 1091 53.26 9.13 26.18
CA ALA A 1091 52.30 8.03 26.29
C ALA A 1091 50.96 8.43 26.94
N LEU A 1092 50.87 9.61 27.59
CA LEU A 1092 49.60 10.10 28.15
C LEU A 1092 48.69 10.67 27.06
N ASP A 1093 49.26 11.31 26.04
CA ASP A 1093 48.53 11.80 24.87
C ASP A 1093 47.97 10.64 24.02
N ASP A 1094 48.78 9.59 23.84
CA ASP A 1094 48.35 8.33 23.23
C ASP A 1094 47.20 7.66 24.02
N LEU A 1095 47.27 7.68 25.36
CA LEU A 1095 46.20 7.16 26.23
C LEU A 1095 44.91 7.97 26.08
N ALA A 1096 44.99 9.31 26.06
CA ALA A 1096 43.84 10.19 25.86
C ALA A 1096 43.17 9.98 24.50
N THR A 1097 43.98 9.73 23.46
CA THR A 1097 43.50 9.41 22.11
C THR A 1097 42.64 8.13 22.12
N VAL A 1098 43.07 7.09 22.81
CA VAL A 1098 42.29 5.84 22.92
C VAL A 1098 41.04 6.01 23.80
N ASP A 1099 41.12 6.76 24.91
CA ASP A 1099 39.99 7.02 25.83
C ASP A 1099 38.87 7.86 25.17
N THR A 1100 39.20 8.63 24.13
CA THR A 1100 38.22 9.37 23.31
C THR A 1100 37.20 8.43 22.66
N VAL A 1101 37.61 7.24 22.22
CA VAL A 1101 36.71 6.23 21.65
C VAL A 1101 35.72 5.72 22.70
N VAL A 1102 36.20 5.43 23.92
CA VAL A 1102 35.36 4.96 25.03
C VAL A 1102 34.30 6.01 25.39
N THR A 1103 34.72 7.27 25.46
CA THR A 1103 33.83 8.41 25.75
C THR A 1103 32.75 8.56 24.67
N ALA A 1104 33.13 8.47 23.39
CA ALA A 1104 32.20 8.55 22.27
C ALA A 1104 31.17 7.41 22.30
N VAL A 1105 31.62 6.16 22.51
CA VAL A 1105 30.73 5.00 22.61
C VAL A 1105 29.76 5.14 23.79
N ARG A 1106 30.23 5.53 24.98
CA ARG A 1106 29.36 5.72 26.15
C ARG A 1106 28.30 6.79 25.91
N ARG A 1107 28.66 7.90 25.26
CA ARG A 1107 27.71 8.96 24.90
C ARG A 1107 26.63 8.45 23.93
N LEU A 1108 27.02 7.69 22.91
CA LEU A 1108 26.10 7.18 21.89
C LEU A 1108 25.20 6.05 22.38
N THR A 1109 25.65 5.32 23.39
CA THR A 1109 24.90 4.20 23.98
C THR A 1109 24.06 4.60 25.19
N ALA A 1110 24.13 5.88 25.62
CA ALA A 1110 23.25 6.46 26.61
C ALA A 1110 21.85 6.69 26.01
N VAL A 1111 20.93 5.75 26.25
CA VAL A 1111 19.55 5.84 25.76
C VAL A 1111 18.81 7.01 26.41
N ALA A 1112 18.14 7.83 25.58
CA ALA A 1112 17.27 8.91 26.05
C ALA A 1112 16.23 8.38 27.07
N GLY A 1113 16.21 9.00 28.26
CA GLY A 1113 15.31 8.64 29.36
C GLY A 1113 15.77 7.49 30.27
N ALA A 1114 16.92 6.84 30.03
CA ALA A 1114 17.41 5.72 30.86
C ALA A 1114 18.30 6.15 32.04
N GLY A 1115 18.83 7.37 32.02
CA GLY A 1115 19.45 8.06 33.15
C GLY A 1115 20.66 7.38 33.83
N ARG A 1116 21.16 6.25 33.30
CA ARG A 1116 22.29 5.50 33.87
C ARG A 1116 23.38 5.27 32.84
N GLU A 1117 24.54 5.84 33.13
CA GLU A 1117 25.79 5.59 32.41
C GLU A 1117 26.33 4.19 32.70
N PHE A 1118 27.25 3.72 31.87
CA PHE A 1118 27.98 2.50 32.12
C PHE A 1118 28.78 2.60 33.42
N PRO A 1119 28.69 1.61 34.34
CA PRO A 1119 29.48 1.62 35.56
C PRO A 1119 30.97 1.46 35.23
N ALA A 1120 31.79 2.34 35.79
CA ALA A 1120 33.25 2.21 35.81
C ALA A 1120 33.62 1.07 36.77
N SER A 1121 33.59 -0.15 36.25
CA SER A 1121 33.38 -1.37 37.02
C SER A 1121 34.49 -1.68 38.03
N PHE A 1122 35.69 -1.15 37.82
CA PHE A 1122 36.87 -1.36 38.67
C PHE A 1122 37.29 -0.12 39.46
N ASP A 1123 36.58 1.01 39.35
CA ASP A 1123 36.90 2.24 40.08
C ASP A 1123 36.58 2.14 41.59
N SER A 1124 35.51 1.42 41.96
CA SER A 1124 35.12 1.21 43.36
C SER A 1124 34.31 -0.08 43.57
N ARG A 1125 34.23 -0.52 44.84
CA ARG A 1125 33.40 -1.67 45.24
C ARG A 1125 31.92 -1.45 44.93
N GLU A 1126 31.41 -0.23 45.11
CA GLU A 1126 30.03 0.14 44.80
C GLU A 1126 29.75 0.06 43.30
N GLN A 1127 30.68 0.50 42.45
CA GLN A 1127 30.52 0.39 40.99
C GLN A 1127 30.53 -1.08 40.55
N TRP A 1128 31.39 -1.90 41.14
CA TRP A 1128 31.41 -3.34 40.89
C TRP A 1128 30.08 -4.02 41.27
N GLN A 1129 29.52 -3.68 42.43
CA GLN A 1129 28.21 -4.18 42.86
C GLN A 1129 27.08 -3.76 41.91
N ARG A 1130 27.14 -2.55 41.33
CA ARG A 1130 26.18 -2.10 40.32
C ARG A 1130 26.27 -2.94 39.04
N THR A 1131 27.49 -3.21 38.56
CA THR A 1131 27.74 -4.09 37.40
C THR A 1131 27.17 -5.49 37.61
N LEU A 1132 27.41 -6.10 38.78
CA LEU A 1132 26.89 -7.43 39.11
C LEU A 1132 25.36 -7.45 39.18
N THR A 1133 24.74 -6.41 39.75
CA THR A 1133 23.27 -6.30 39.82
C THR A 1133 22.65 -6.26 38.43
N LEU A 1134 23.21 -5.43 37.53
CA LEU A 1134 22.75 -5.33 36.14
C LEU A 1134 22.95 -6.66 35.39
N GLY A 1135 24.10 -7.30 35.56
CA GLY A 1135 24.37 -8.61 34.96
C GLY A 1135 23.38 -9.68 35.42
N TYR A 1136 23.01 -9.67 36.70
CA TYR A 1136 22.04 -10.63 37.25
C TYR A 1136 20.64 -10.49 36.63
N ASP A 1137 20.15 -9.26 36.43
CA ASP A 1137 18.86 -9.01 35.78
C ASP A 1137 18.80 -9.59 34.36
N TRP A 1138 19.86 -9.34 33.56
CA TRP A 1138 19.98 -9.87 32.20
C TRP A 1138 20.15 -11.40 32.16
N LEU A 1139 20.92 -11.98 33.08
CA LEU A 1139 21.10 -13.43 33.19
C LEU A 1139 19.79 -14.16 33.54
N ARG A 1140 18.95 -13.57 34.40
CA ARG A 1140 17.64 -14.15 34.74
C ARG A 1140 16.69 -14.16 33.55
N LEU A 1141 16.67 -13.09 32.79
CA LEU A 1141 15.88 -13.03 31.56
C LEU A 1141 16.41 -14.03 30.51
N ALA A 1142 17.73 -14.13 30.36
CA ALA A 1142 18.38 -15.10 29.49
C ALA A 1142 18.05 -16.55 29.88
N GLY A 1143 18.08 -16.89 31.17
CA GLY A 1143 17.72 -18.22 31.66
C GLY A 1143 16.24 -18.55 31.46
N TYR A 1144 15.34 -17.56 31.51
CA TYR A 1144 13.92 -17.78 31.20
C TYR A 1144 13.68 -18.07 29.72
N LEU A 1145 14.42 -17.41 28.82
CA LEU A 1145 14.29 -17.59 27.37
C LEU A 1145 15.30 -18.59 26.76
N ASP A 1146 16.01 -19.35 27.60
CA ASP A 1146 17.01 -20.36 27.17
C ASP A 1146 18.09 -19.80 26.23
N ALA A 1147 18.55 -18.57 26.50
CA ALA A 1147 19.52 -17.88 25.66
C ALA A 1147 20.96 -18.32 25.95
N SER A 1148 21.78 -18.43 24.90
CA SER A 1148 23.21 -18.75 25.02
C SER A 1148 24.03 -17.58 25.59
N LEU A 1149 24.96 -17.86 26.50
CA LEU A 1149 25.87 -16.86 27.04
C LEU A 1149 26.98 -16.53 26.02
N PRO A 1150 27.27 -15.24 25.77
CA PRO A 1150 28.10 -14.86 24.62
C PRO A 1150 29.63 -14.92 24.84
N LEU A 1151 30.13 -15.13 26.06
CA LEU A 1151 31.57 -15.07 26.37
C LEU A 1151 32.01 -16.11 27.40
N ASP A 1152 33.13 -16.79 27.15
CA ASP A 1152 33.76 -17.76 28.06
C ASP A 1152 34.33 -17.06 29.32
N GLU A 1153 34.81 -15.82 29.18
CA GLU A 1153 35.30 -15.01 30.31
C GLU A 1153 34.19 -14.67 31.32
N ALA A 1154 32.94 -14.52 30.86
CA ALA A 1154 31.79 -14.34 31.75
C ALA A 1154 31.55 -15.59 32.62
N ARG A 1155 31.79 -16.78 32.07
CA ARG A 1155 31.71 -18.06 32.80
C ARG A 1155 32.81 -18.15 33.86
N ASP A 1156 34.03 -17.73 33.55
CA ASP A 1156 35.16 -17.74 34.50
C ASP A 1156 34.96 -16.71 35.63
N LEU A 1157 34.41 -15.54 35.29
CA LEU A 1157 34.12 -14.47 36.25
C LEU A 1157 32.98 -14.86 37.20
N LEU A 1158 31.94 -15.53 36.69
CA LEU A 1158 30.88 -16.15 37.50
C LEU A 1158 31.42 -17.29 38.39
N ALA A 1159 32.33 -18.12 37.88
CA ALA A 1159 32.97 -19.20 38.64
C ALA A 1159 33.86 -18.70 39.78
N SER A 1160 34.44 -17.49 39.65
CA SER A 1160 35.24 -16.84 40.69
C SER A 1160 34.41 -16.21 41.84
N GLY A 1161 33.08 -16.27 41.76
CA GLY A 1161 32.18 -15.62 42.74
C GLY A 1161 32.18 -14.10 42.67
N GLY A 1162 32.64 -13.50 41.55
CA GLY A 1162 32.71 -12.05 41.38
C GLY A 1162 33.78 -11.37 42.24
N GLN A 1163 34.84 -12.07 42.63
CA GLN A 1163 35.98 -11.45 43.30
C GLN A 1163 36.81 -10.61 42.31
N GLN A 1164 37.27 -9.43 42.75
CA GLN A 1164 38.11 -8.55 41.94
C GLN A 1164 39.46 -9.24 41.61
N PRO A 1165 39.95 -9.19 40.35
CA PRO A 1165 41.17 -9.90 39.94
C PRO A 1165 42.43 -9.55 40.76
N HIS A 1166 42.53 -8.30 41.23
CA HIS A 1166 43.71 -7.73 41.90
C HIS A 1166 43.82 -8.03 43.41
N LEU A 1167 42.87 -8.76 44.02
CA LEU A 1167 42.96 -9.17 45.44
C LEU A 1167 43.79 -10.44 45.67
N ARG A 1168 44.36 -11.07 44.63
CA ARG A 1168 45.15 -12.30 44.79
C ARG A 1168 46.55 -12.09 45.36
N GLU A 1169 47.11 -10.88 45.38
CA GLU A 1169 48.51 -10.66 45.77
C GLU A 1169 48.74 -9.82 47.04
N SER A 1170 47.73 -9.20 47.64
CA SER A 1170 47.92 -8.31 48.80
C SER A 1170 47.47 -8.87 50.17
N GLU A 1171 46.96 -10.11 50.25
CA GLU A 1171 46.60 -10.75 51.53
C GLU A 1171 47.49 -11.95 51.92
N GLN A 1172 48.69 -12.08 51.31
CA GLN A 1172 49.72 -13.05 51.76
C GLN A 1172 51.09 -12.42 52.09
N SER A 1173 51.14 -11.13 52.45
CA SER A 1173 52.31 -10.54 53.12
C SER A 1173 51.94 -9.57 54.24
#